data_AF-A0A1E8FFM4-F1
#
_entry.id   AF-A0A1E8FFM4-F1
#
_cell.length_a   1.000
_cell.length_b   1.000
_cell.length_c   1.000
_cell.angle_alpha   90.00
_cell.angle_beta   90.00
_cell.angle_gamma   90.00
#
_symmetry.space_group_name_H-M   'P 1'
#
loop_
_entity.id
_entity.type
_entity.pdbx_description
1 polymer ?
#
loop_
_entity_poly.entity_id
_entity_poly.type
_entity_poly.pdbx_seq_one_letter_code
_entity_poly.pdbx_strand_id
1 'polypeptide(L)'
;MKTVLTLIFVFFSFCLVIEGVWAQSRGLKVIAAKDGAYIDGYSSSHALLIGVSDYTNGWPDLESVPSEVAEFKSYLESTGFNSVTTVENPSSVELHLAIDRFFDRYGYDDNNRLLVFFAGHGYSMNNRSKGYLVPADAPTPVKSRKDFLRKSLDMSQILAWSRQITAKHVLFLFDSCFSGTIFKTRSLPSAPPHIDKYTSKPVRQFITAGSAGEEVPAKSIFTPVLLRALSGKGDINGDGYVTGSELGMHLEQEMAHYTRDQTPQYGKIKDIDLDIGDFVFKVNVPVDNSQQITKAEVKPTPQVTDNQKSVSAELEVWKLVRESNDIDELQAFLIQFPNGIFAQVARARIDNFTQSRPVAETSPKLSLYVDTFPVDARVRVLNIKPVYQYAMPLKPGKYQLEVSKPGYQTTVKWVTLSAPSKPFLIQLSPQTVKVNSVGNFTEALGESAFTMVHVNSGGFELKLSANRVKKVSVKSFYLSETEVTKGLFSLFVEESGYLTDAEINREHEGCWSFAVDSKNLLGLPGATWEWVKGLSWRNASVDGNQQTATHPVTCVSFYDVNEFIAWLQQRTGKKYRLPTEAEWEYAARAESLSNYSFGDDETLLCRYANIADNTLFSNGENWNEKTECTDRYLFTAPVKSFKANAFGLYDMHGNVWEWVHDCWSKEIFDEAYDELNFSQCEKRVVRGGSWANAANFVKSSYRGADVAFERFSSLGFRLALSE
;
A
#
# COMPACT_ATOMS: atom_id res chain seq x y z
N MET A 1 -32.54 15.34 64.75
CA MET A 1 -31.17 15.89 64.85
C MET A 1 -30.28 14.85 65.51
N LYS A 2 -29.14 14.51 64.87
CA LYS A 2 -28.09 13.58 65.33
C LYS A 2 -28.32 12.06 65.16
N THR A 3 -28.60 11.58 63.95
CA THR A 3 -28.30 10.15 63.60
C THR A 3 -28.26 9.81 62.10
N VAL A 4 -28.29 10.79 61.18
CA VAL A 4 -28.27 10.51 59.72
C VAL A 4 -27.10 11.18 59.00
N LEU A 5 -26.22 11.88 59.73
CA LEU A 5 -25.11 12.66 59.13
C LEU A 5 -23.71 12.04 59.30
N THR A 6 -23.61 10.77 59.68
CA THR A 6 -22.31 10.10 59.93
C THR A 6 -22.06 8.89 59.02
N LEU A 7 -23.01 8.55 58.13
CA LEU A 7 -22.85 7.46 57.16
C LEU A 7 -22.54 7.92 55.72
N ILE A 8 -22.46 9.23 55.47
CA ILE A 8 -22.13 9.80 54.14
C ILE A 8 -20.64 10.18 54.03
N PHE A 9 -19.86 10.09 55.12
CA PHE A 9 -18.43 10.44 55.11
C PHE A 9 -17.46 9.23 55.14
N VAL A 10 -17.97 7.99 55.19
CA VAL A 10 -17.12 6.77 55.14
C VAL A 10 -17.18 6.07 53.77
N PHE A 11 -18.15 6.41 52.90
CA PHE A 11 -18.21 5.89 51.53
C PHE A 11 -17.54 6.81 50.48
N PHE A 12 -17.13 8.02 50.86
CA PHE A 12 -16.48 8.99 49.97
C PHE A 12 -14.96 9.15 50.23
N SER A 13 -14.36 8.19 50.91
CA SER A 13 -12.90 8.09 51.08
C SER A 13 -12.31 6.72 50.68
N PHE A 14 -13.11 5.89 49.99
CA PHE A 14 -12.68 4.59 49.43
C PHE A 14 -12.86 4.51 47.91
N CYS A 15 -12.97 5.66 47.22
CA CYS A 15 -13.08 5.78 45.76
C CYS A 15 -12.06 6.76 45.17
N LEU A 16 -10.84 6.81 45.73
CA LEU A 16 -9.78 7.72 45.24
C LEU A 16 -8.37 7.12 45.31
N VAL A 17 -8.23 5.79 45.31
CA VAL A 17 -6.92 5.11 45.16
C VAL A 17 -7.06 3.80 44.37
N ILE A 18 -7.69 3.80 43.19
CA ILE A 18 -7.43 2.79 42.14
C ILE A 18 -7.60 3.45 40.76
N GLU A 19 -6.93 4.58 40.53
CA GLU A 19 -6.56 4.98 39.17
C GLU A 19 -5.05 4.74 39.05
N GLY A 20 -4.69 3.69 38.34
CA GLY A 20 -3.31 3.23 38.24
C GLY A 20 -3.15 1.74 38.00
N VAL A 21 -4.12 1.07 37.38
CA VAL A 21 -3.80 -0.18 36.65
C VAL A 21 -3.24 0.26 35.31
N TRP A 22 -1.92 0.47 35.31
CA TRP A 22 -1.14 0.63 34.10
C TRP A 22 -1.53 -0.48 33.12
N ALA A 23 -2.09 -0.11 31.97
CA ALA A 23 -1.98 -0.93 30.77
C ALA A 23 -0.48 -1.05 30.48
N GLN A 24 0.14 -2.10 30.99
CA GLN A 24 1.55 -2.38 30.79
C GLN A 24 1.74 -2.67 29.30
N SER A 25 2.19 -1.67 28.55
CA SER A 25 2.56 -1.80 27.14
C SER A 25 3.56 -2.94 26.99
N ARG A 26 3.12 -4.12 26.54
CA ARG A 26 3.97 -5.31 26.32
C ARG A 26 4.83 -5.21 25.05
N GLY A 27 5.17 -4.00 24.61
CA GLY A 27 6.19 -3.78 23.59
C GLY A 27 7.57 -3.69 24.24
N LEU A 28 8.61 -4.18 23.55
CA LEU A 28 10.02 -4.00 23.94
C LEU A 28 10.35 -2.49 24.03
N LYS A 29 10.17 -1.91 25.22
CA LYS A 29 10.64 -0.55 25.50
C LYS A 29 12.14 -0.58 25.74
N VAL A 30 12.86 -0.08 24.73
CA VAL A 30 14.27 0.30 24.72
C VAL A 30 15.24 -0.89 24.79
N ILE A 31 15.96 -1.12 23.69
CA ILE A 31 17.15 -1.99 23.67
C ILE A 31 18.34 -1.10 24.01
N ALA A 32 18.99 -1.35 25.15
CA ALA A 32 20.17 -0.61 25.59
C ALA A 32 21.44 -1.37 25.16
N ALA A 33 22.23 -0.78 24.26
CA ALA A 33 23.56 -1.29 23.95
C ALA A 33 24.55 -0.94 25.09
N LYS A 34 25.60 -1.76 25.28
CA LYS A 34 26.62 -1.62 26.35
C LYS A 34 27.42 -0.29 26.29
N ASP A 35 27.31 0.47 25.21
CA ASP A 35 27.95 1.77 24.98
C ASP A 35 27.02 2.98 25.18
N GLY A 36 25.75 2.76 25.55
CA GLY A 36 24.76 3.82 25.75
C GLY A 36 24.08 4.31 24.48
N ALA A 37 24.27 3.65 23.33
CA ALA A 37 23.48 3.92 22.12
C ALA A 37 22.05 3.36 22.26
N TYR A 38 21.07 4.22 22.00
CA TYR A 38 19.64 3.89 22.05
C TYR A 38 19.19 3.29 20.72
N ILE A 39 18.55 2.12 20.75
CA ILE A 39 17.73 1.65 19.63
C ILE A 39 16.29 2.08 19.92
N ASP A 40 15.73 2.83 18.99
CA ASP A 40 14.32 3.21 18.99
C ASP A 40 13.44 1.96 19.11
N GLY A 41 12.75 1.84 20.24
CA GLY A 41 12.02 0.63 20.62
C GLY A 41 10.83 0.37 19.70
N TYR A 42 10.53 -0.90 19.44
CA TYR A 42 9.35 -1.28 18.66
C TYR A 42 8.07 -0.75 19.31
N SER A 43 7.16 -0.20 18.52
CA SER A 43 5.82 0.18 19.01
C SER A 43 5.04 -1.09 19.40
N SER A 44 5.11 -2.12 18.53
CA SER A 44 4.59 -3.46 18.82
C SER A 44 5.25 -4.57 17.98
N SER A 45 5.15 -5.80 18.47
CA SER A 45 5.69 -7.02 17.85
C SER A 45 4.57 -8.01 17.58
N HIS A 46 4.43 -8.44 16.33
CA HIS A 46 3.35 -9.34 15.91
C HIS A 46 3.91 -10.53 15.14
N ALA A 47 3.32 -11.70 15.35
CA ALA A 47 3.71 -12.91 14.65
C ALA A 47 2.50 -13.62 14.03
N LEU A 48 2.71 -14.18 12.84
CA LEU A 48 1.82 -15.11 12.17
C LEU A 48 2.53 -16.45 12.04
N LEU A 49 1.98 -17.49 12.66
CA LEU A 49 2.49 -18.85 12.61
C LEU A 49 1.51 -19.72 11.82
N ILE A 50 1.98 -20.28 10.71
CA ILE A 50 1.18 -21.13 9.84
C ILE A 50 1.74 -22.56 9.92
N GLY A 51 0.90 -23.51 10.29
CA GLY A 51 1.25 -24.93 10.31
C GLY A 51 0.35 -25.73 9.39
N VAL A 52 0.93 -26.51 8.48
CA VAL A 52 0.20 -27.45 7.62
C VAL A 52 0.69 -28.87 7.94
N SER A 53 -0.15 -29.63 8.61
CA SER A 53 0.11 -31.00 9.05
C SER A 53 -0.77 -32.03 8.35
N ASP A 54 -2.00 -31.67 7.99
CA ASP A 54 -3.01 -32.56 7.39
C ASP A 54 -3.26 -32.17 5.93
N TYR A 55 -2.87 -33.06 5.01
CA TYR A 55 -2.91 -32.82 3.58
C TYR A 55 -3.96 -33.68 2.88
N THR A 56 -4.94 -33.03 2.28
CA THR A 56 -6.10 -33.70 1.68
C THR A 56 -5.87 -34.20 0.25
N ASN A 57 -4.74 -33.84 -0.39
CA ASN A 57 -4.59 -33.96 -1.84
C ASN A 57 -3.28 -34.60 -2.34
N GLY A 58 -2.74 -35.53 -1.55
CA GLY A 58 -1.69 -36.47 -1.97
C GLY A 58 -0.27 -36.10 -1.52
N TRP A 59 -0.15 -35.08 -0.66
CA TRP A 59 1.07 -34.84 0.10
C TRP A 59 1.05 -35.69 1.38
N PRO A 60 2.20 -36.17 1.87
CA PRO A 60 2.28 -36.85 3.16
C PRO A 60 1.96 -35.90 4.33
N ASP A 61 1.32 -36.40 5.37
CA ASP A 61 1.06 -35.63 6.58
C ASP A 61 2.34 -35.39 7.40
N LEU A 62 2.38 -34.28 8.13
CA LEU A 62 3.51 -33.83 8.95
C LEU A 62 3.08 -33.73 10.41
N GLU A 63 3.07 -34.87 11.11
CA GLU A 63 2.53 -35.01 12.47
C GLU A 63 3.22 -34.13 13.54
N SER A 64 4.44 -33.68 13.29
CA SER A 64 5.23 -32.85 14.22
C SER A 64 4.88 -31.36 14.19
N VAL A 65 4.32 -30.88 13.07
CA VAL A 65 4.05 -29.45 12.83
C VAL A 65 3.14 -28.82 13.89
N PRO A 66 2.05 -29.45 14.36
CA PRO A 66 1.19 -28.84 15.38
C PRO A 66 1.92 -28.58 16.70
N SER A 67 2.75 -29.52 17.18
CA SER A 67 3.50 -29.31 18.42
C SER A 67 4.61 -28.26 18.26
N GLU A 68 5.25 -28.21 17.10
CA GLU A 68 6.30 -27.24 16.78
C GLU A 68 5.76 -25.81 16.75
N VAL A 69 4.62 -25.60 16.09
CA VAL A 69 3.93 -24.31 16.05
C VAL A 69 3.49 -23.87 17.45
N ALA A 70 2.98 -24.80 18.27
CA ALA A 70 2.58 -24.51 19.64
C ALA A 70 3.75 -24.15 20.55
N GLU A 71 4.89 -24.84 20.42
CA GLU A 71 6.11 -24.55 21.18
C GLU A 71 6.67 -23.17 20.79
N PHE A 72 6.72 -22.86 19.49
CA PHE A 72 7.21 -21.58 19.02
C PHE A 72 6.29 -20.42 19.40
N LYS A 73 4.97 -20.64 19.35
CA LYS A 73 3.98 -19.68 19.87
C LYS A 73 4.28 -19.33 21.33
N SER A 74 4.44 -20.35 22.17
CA SER A 74 4.70 -20.18 23.60
C SER A 74 5.99 -19.37 23.84
N TYR A 75 7.04 -19.65 23.05
CA TYR A 75 8.28 -18.87 23.10
C TYR A 75 8.05 -17.39 22.74
N LEU A 76 7.37 -17.09 21.62
CA LEU A 76 7.15 -15.71 21.16
C LEU A 76 6.29 -14.90 22.14
N GLU A 77 5.24 -15.51 22.69
CA GLU A 77 4.40 -14.90 23.71
C GLU A 77 5.21 -14.59 24.99
N SER A 78 6.15 -15.47 25.36
CA SER A 78 7.03 -15.27 26.52
C SER A 78 8.13 -14.21 26.31
N THR A 79 8.43 -13.84 25.07
CA THR A 79 9.53 -12.93 24.70
C THR A 79 9.07 -11.56 24.22
N GLY A 80 7.81 -11.21 24.48
CA GLY A 80 7.29 -9.85 24.28
C GLY A 80 6.72 -9.60 22.89
N PHE A 81 6.25 -10.63 22.19
CA PHE A 81 5.30 -10.42 21.09
C PHE A 81 3.93 -10.05 21.65
N ASN A 82 3.36 -8.95 21.16
CA ASN A 82 2.06 -8.42 21.56
C ASN A 82 0.91 -9.31 21.06
N SER A 83 1.03 -9.85 19.85
CA SER A 83 0.06 -10.74 19.23
C SER A 83 0.77 -11.87 18.51
N VAL A 84 0.36 -13.12 18.75
CA VAL A 84 0.82 -14.30 18.01
C VAL A 84 -0.41 -15.03 17.46
N THR A 85 -0.63 -14.91 16.15
CA THR A 85 -1.75 -15.55 15.45
C THR A 85 -1.30 -16.89 14.90
N THR A 86 -2.10 -17.94 15.08
CA THR A 86 -1.83 -19.27 14.53
C THR A 86 -2.90 -19.64 13.50
N VAL A 87 -2.48 -20.23 12.38
CA VAL A 87 -3.37 -20.77 11.35
C VAL A 87 -2.95 -22.21 11.05
N GLU A 88 -3.86 -23.15 11.30
CA GLU A 88 -3.61 -24.59 11.15
C GLU A 88 -4.32 -25.13 9.91
N ASN A 89 -3.61 -25.95 9.13
CA ASN A 89 -4.09 -26.61 7.91
C ASN A 89 -4.87 -25.71 6.95
N PRO A 90 -4.39 -24.48 6.66
CA PRO A 90 -5.11 -23.59 5.75
C PRO A 90 -5.23 -24.21 4.37
N SER A 91 -6.42 -24.07 3.78
CA SER A 91 -6.60 -24.14 2.33
C SER A 91 -5.81 -23.03 1.62
N SER A 92 -5.68 -23.13 0.31
CA SER A 92 -5.02 -22.15 -0.55
C SER A 92 -5.52 -20.73 -0.36
N VAL A 93 -6.84 -20.56 -0.19
CA VAL A 93 -7.46 -19.26 0.08
C VAL A 93 -7.18 -18.78 1.50
N GLU A 94 -7.31 -19.65 2.49
CA GLU A 94 -7.04 -19.30 3.89
C GLU A 94 -5.57 -18.93 4.11
N LEU A 95 -4.63 -19.61 3.43
CA LEU A 95 -3.20 -19.32 3.49
C LEU A 95 -2.91 -17.92 2.95
N HIS A 96 -3.50 -17.58 1.79
CA HIS A 96 -3.32 -16.27 1.18
C HIS A 96 -3.91 -15.16 2.07
N LEU A 97 -5.16 -15.33 2.52
CA LEU A 97 -5.85 -14.36 3.38
C LEU A 97 -5.17 -14.20 4.74
N ALA A 98 -4.60 -15.26 5.31
CA ALA A 98 -3.90 -15.19 6.59
C ALA A 98 -2.70 -14.24 6.52
N ILE A 99 -1.89 -14.34 5.46
CA ILE A 99 -0.71 -13.51 5.25
C ILE A 99 -1.11 -12.08 4.88
N ASP A 100 -2.06 -11.93 3.95
CA ASP A 100 -2.54 -10.63 3.48
C ASP A 100 -3.14 -9.80 4.62
N ARG A 101 -4.08 -10.38 5.39
CA ARG A 101 -4.68 -9.71 6.55
C ARG A 101 -3.68 -9.40 7.66
N PHE A 102 -2.67 -10.24 7.84
CA PHE A 102 -1.62 -9.99 8.83
C PHE A 102 -0.81 -8.74 8.46
N PHE A 103 -0.46 -8.59 7.18
CA PHE A 103 0.21 -7.41 6.69
C PHE A 103 -0.67 -6.18 6.62
N ASP A 104 -1.94 -6.30 6.25
CA ASP A 104 -2.87 -5.17 6.29
C ASP A 104 -3.04 -4.63 7.71
N ARG A 105 -3.10 -5.52 8.70
CA ARG A 105 -3.29 -5.13 10.09
C ARG A 105 -2.04 -4.53 10.72
N TYR A 106 -0.87 -5.09 10.45
CA TYR A 106 0.35 -4.76 11.21
C TYR A 106 1.50 -4.21 10.36
N GLY A 107 1.39 -4.28 9.03
CA GLY A 107 2.45 -3.97 8.07
C GLY A 107 2.66 -2.50 7.77
N TYR A 108 1.70 -1.64 8.08
CA TYR A 108 1.73 -0.20 7.72
C TYR A 108 2.04 0.74 8.90
N ASP A 109 2.50 0.19 10.03
CA ASP A 109 3.09 0.96 11.13
C ASP A 109 4.62 0.81 11.08
N ASP A 110 5.30 1.92 10.79
CA ASP A 110 6.75 1.99 10.59
C ASP A 110 7.57 1.52 11.80
N ASN A 111 6.98 1.45 13.00
CA ASN A 111 7.66 1.01 14.22
C ASN A 111 7.33 -0.44 14.61
N ASN A 112 6.54 -1.15 13.81
CA ASN A 112 6.25 -2.55 14.04
C ASN A 112 7.39 -3.48 13.67
N ARG A 113 7.44 -4.61 14.39
CA ARG A 113 8.26 -5.78 14.09
C ARG A 113 7.36 -6.97 13.79
N LEU A 114 7.51 -7.57 12.62
CA LEU A 114 6.65 -8.66 12.15
C LEU A 114 7.43 -9.94 11.94
N LEU A 115 6.86 -11.06 12.39
CA LEU A 115 7.41 -12.39 12.14
C LEU A 115 6.37 -13.24 11.39
N VAL A 116 6.78 -13.85 10.29
CA VAL A 116 5.95 -14.84 9.59
C VAL A 116 6.68 -16.17 9.62
N PHE A 117 6.05 -17.17 10.22
CA PHE A 117 6.54 -18.54 10.28
C PHE A 117 5.61 -19.45 9.48
N PHE A 118 6.19 -20.33 8.67
CA PHE A 118 5.44 -21.36 7.97
C PHE A 118 6.14 -22.70 8.16
N ALA A 119 5.40 -23.71 8.60
CA ALA A 119 5.84 -25.10 8.71
C ALA A 119 4.92 -26.00 7.87
N GLY A 120 5.51 -26.76 6.94
CA GLY A 120 4.73 -27.60 6.03
C GLY A 120 5.56 -28.12 4.85
N HIS A 121 4.89 -28.63 3.82
CA HIS A 121 5.52 -28.92 2.53
C HIS A 121 5.85 -27.64 1.77
N GLY A 122 7.02 -27.66 1.14
CA GLY A 122 7.41 -26.72 0.11
C GLY A 122 7.70 -27.47 -1.19
N TYR A 123 7.54 -26.81 -2.32
CA TYR A 123 7.85 -27.44 -3.61
C TYR A 123 8.58 -26.50 -4.55
N SER A 124 9.37 -27.08 -5.45
CA SER A 124 10.26 -26.36 -6.34
C SER A 124 10.08 -26.77 -7.79
N MET A 125 9.83 -25.80 -8.69
CA MET A 125 9.62 -26.03 -10.13
C MET A 125 10.68 -25.37 -11.02
N ASN A 126 10.69 -25.77 -12.31
CA ASN A 126 11.45 -25.18 -13.41
C ASN A 126 12.96 -25.11 -13.16
N ASN A 127 13.64 -26.26 -13.11
CA ASN A 127 15.06 -26.34 -12.75
C ASN A 127 15.36 -25.54 -11.48
N ARG A 128 14.56 -25.75 -10.43
CA ARG A 128 14.90 -25.20 -9.11
C ARG A 128 14.85 -23.64 -9.09
N SER A 129 14.04 -23.01 -9.94
CA SER A 129 13.96 -21.54 -10.03
C SER A 129 12.72 -20.91 -9.38
N LYS A 130 11.71 -21.69 -8.99
CA LYS A 130 10.52 -21.17 -8.31
C LYS A 130 10.14 -22.05 -7.13
N GLY A 131 10.00 -21.44 -5.95
CA GLY A 131 9.54 -22.09 -4.72
C GLY A 131 8.05 -21.79 -4.46
N TYR A 132 7.35 -22.74 -3.84
CA TYR A 132 5.92 -22.63 -3.51
C TYR A 132 5.62 -23.19 -2.11
N LEU A 133 4.92 -22.43 -1.26
CA LEU A 133 4.33 -22.99 -0.04
C LEU A 133 3.11 -23.83 -0.40
N VAL A 134 2.99 -25.03 0.17
CA VAL A 134 1.91 -25.96 -0.15
C VAL A 134 0.83 -25.93 0.94
N PRO A 135 -0.38 -25.40 0.64
CA PRO A 135 -1.53 -25.46 1.56
C PRO A 135 -2.17 -26.85 1.59
N ALA A 136 -3.05 -27.09 2.56
CA ALA A 136 -3.66 -28.40 2.83
C ALA A 136 -4.47 -28.98 1.66
N ASP A 137 -5.02 -28.13 0.79
CA ASP A 137 -5.89 -28.50 -0.33
C ASP A 137 -5.18 -28.52 -1.71
N ALA A 138 -3.88 -28.21 -1.75
CA ALA A 138 -3.11 -28.22 -2.99
C ALA A 138 -2.77 -29.66 -3.42
N PRO A 139 -3.06 -30.06 -4.66
CA PRO A 139 -2.66 -31.37 -5.16
C PRO A 139 -1.17 -31.44 -5.43
N THR A 140 -0.61 -32.65 -5.47
CA THR A 140 0.77 -32.80 -5.93
C THR A 140 0.88 -32.36 -7.41
N PRO A 141 2.04 -31.82 -7.83
CA PRO A 141 2.29 -31.43 -9.21
C PRO A 141 2.10 -32.55 -10.23
N VAL A 142 2.31 -33.80 -9.80
CA VAL A 142 2.10 -35.01 -10.61
C VAL A 142 0.60 -35.27 -10.80
N LYS A 143 -0.22 -35.03 -9.76
CA LYS A 143 -1.68 -35.22 -9.81
C LYS A 143 -2.36 -34.17 -10.67
N SER A 144 -2.02 -32.89 -10.49
CA SER A 144 -2.51 -31.79 -11.35
C SER A 144 -1.57 -30.60 -11.26
N ARG A 145 -0.73 -30.41 -12.29
CA ARG A 145 0.19 -29.26 -12.37
C ARG A 145 -0.58 -27.93 -12.38
N LYS A 146 -1.71 -27.86 -13.09
CA LYS A 146 -2.53 -26.65 -13.19
C LYS A 146 -3.08 -26.25 -11.82
N ASP A 147 -3.70 -27.19 -11.10
CA ASP A 147 -4.30 -26.89 -9.81
C ASP A 147 -3.27 -26.67 -8.72
N PHE A 148 -2.13 -27.38 -8.78
CA PHE A 148 -0.99 -27.09 -7.90
C PHE A 148 -0.54 -25.64 -8.06
N LEU A 149 -0.35 -25.14 -9.29
CA LEU A 149 0.08 -23.77 -9.55
C LEU A 149 -0.97 -22.73 -9.13
N ARG A 150 -2.26 -23.07 -9.25
CA ARG A 150 -3.37 -22.20 -8.85
C ARG A 150 -3.51 -22.10 -7.33
N LYS A 151 -3.27 -23.20 -6.62
CA LYS A 151 -3.54 -23.32 -5.18
C LYS A 151 -2.30 -23.07 -4.31
N SER A 152 -1.11 -23.39 -4.78
CA SER A 152 0.11 -23.20 -3.98
C SER A 152 0.58 -21.75 -4.02
N LEU A 153 1.14 -21.26 -2.92
CA LEU A 153 1.56 -19.87 -2.80
C LEU A 153 2.98 -19.69 -3.33
N ASP A 154 3.14 -18.94 -4.43
CA ASP A 154 4.44 -18.63 -5.02
C ASP A 154 5.26 -17.71 -4.08
N MET A 155 6.52 -18.07 -3.84
CA MET A 155 7.43 -17.29 -2.99
C MET A 155 7.69 -15.87 -3.51
N SER A 156 7.52 -15.61 -4.80
CA SER A 156 7.58 -14.26 -5.38
C SER A 156 6.45 -13.35 -4.88
N GLN A 157 5.28 -13.91 -4.55
CA GLN A 157 4.18 -13.16 -3.92
C GLN A 157 4.55 -12.74 -2.49
N ILE A 158 5.22 -13.60 -1.73
CA ILE A 158 5.76 -13.25 -0.39
C ILE A 158 6.80 -12.14 -0.49
N LEU A 159 7.68 -12.21 -1.49
CA LEU A 159 8.63 -11.12 -1.78
C LEU A 159 7.95 -9.82 -2.25
N ALA A 160 6.78 -9.92 -2.88
CA ALA A 160 6.02 -8.75 -3.30
C ALA A 160 5.36 -8.06 -2.11
N TRP A 161 4.74 -8.83 -1.20
CA TRP A 161 4.17 -8.33 0.05
C TRP A 161 5.24 -7.73 0.96
N SER A 162 6.41 -8.39 1.10
CA SER A 162 7.48 -7.91 1.97
C SER A 162 8.03 -6.54 1.55
N ARG A 163 7.95 -6.19 0.26
CA ARG A 163 8.33 -4.85 -0.26
C ARG A 163 7.23 -3.79 -0.11
N GLN A 164 5.98 -4.17 0.12
CA GLN A 164 4.84 -3.24 0.20
C GLN A 164 4.61 -2.69 1.60
N ILE A 165 4.95 -3.46 2.62
CA ILE A 165 4.79 -3.09 4.02
C ILE A 165 5.85 -2.07 4.45
N THR A 166 5.48 -1.12 5.31
CA THR A 166 6.36 -0.06 5.83
C THR A 166 6.99 -0.40 7.18
N ALA A 167 6.49 -1.44 7.85
CA ALA A 167 7.02 -1.92 9.13
C ALA A 167 8.54 -2.06 9.12
N LYS A 168 9.20 -1.61 10.20
CA LYS A 168 10.68 -1.53 10.28
C LYS A 168 11.31 -2.89 9.99
N HIS A 169 10.97 -3.90 10.78
CA HIS A 169 11.64 -5.20 10.73
C HIS A 169 10.65 -6.31 10.42
N VAL A 170 10.98 -7.12 9.43
CA VAL A 170 10.16 -8.27 9.04
C VAL A 170 11.06 -9.46 8.84
N LEU A 171 10.75 -10.56 9.54
CA LEU A 171 11.46 -11.82 9.44
C LEU A 171 10.51 -12.92 8.96
N PHE A 172 10.93 -13.62 7.92
CA PHE A 172 10.26 -14.78 7.39
C PHE A 172 11.07 -16.04 7.72
N LEU A 173 10.42 -17.00 8.38
CA LEU A 173 10.99 -18.28 8.78
C LEU A 173 10.19 -19.40 8.10
N PHE A 174 10.84 -20.22 7.30
CA PHE A 174 10.19 -21.31 6.58
C PHE A 174 10.79 -22.66 6.95
N ASP A 175 10.02 -23.45 7.70
CA ASP A 175 10.28 -24.85 7.94
C ASP A 175 9.68 -25.71 6.82
N SER A 176 10.17 -25.48 5.60
CA SER A 176 9.71 -26.15 4.38
C SER A 176 10.73 -26.08 3.24
N CYS A 177 10.58 -26.95 2.24
CA CYS A 177 11.54 -27.15 1.15
C CYS A 177 11.48 -26.04 0.10
N PHE A 178 12.57 -25.29 -0.13
CA PHE A 178 12.61 -24.36 -1.25
C PHE A 178 13.89 -24.37 -2.04
N SER A 179 13.67 -24.27 -3.33
CA SER A 179 14.69 -24.02 -4.29
C SER A 179 14.89 -22.54 -4.55
N GLY A 180 16.06 -22.07 -4.12
CA GLY A 180 16.46 -20.67 -4.18
C GLY A 180 16.26 -19.99 -5.53
N THR A 181 15.36 -19.02 -5.52
CA THR A 181 15.50 -17.74 -6.24
C THR A 181 15.36 -16.53 -5.32
N ILE A 182 14.81 -16.70 -4.11
CA ILE A 182 14.89 -15.67 -3.07
C ILE A 182 16.36 -15.38 -2.74
N PHE A 183 17.23 -16.41 -2.65
CA PHE A 183 18.60 -16.28 -2.13
C PHE A 183 19.67 -15.82 -3.11
N LYS A 184 19.34 -15.07 -4.18
CA LYS A 184 20.33 -14.17 -4.83
C LYS A 184 20.55 -12.90 -4.00
N THR A 185 20.51 -13.07 -2.69
CA THR A 185 20.66 -12.07 -1.65
C THR A 185 22.11 -11.99 -1.25
N ARG A 186 22.56 -10.83 -0.77
CA ARG A 186 23.90 -10.74 -0.19
C ARG A 186 23.97 -11.72 0.98
N SER A 187 24.97 -12.59 0.96
CA SER A 187 25.38 -13.36 2.13
C SER A 187 25.64 -12.38 3.28
N LEU A 188 25.10 -12.67 4.45
CA LEU A 188 25.33 -11.88 5.66
C LEU A 188 26.82 -11.93 6.05
N PRO A 189 27.32 -10.95 6.83
CA PRO A 189 28.74 -10.83 7.14
C PRO A 189 29.31 -12.10 7.79
N SER A 190 30.58 -12.39 7.51
CA SER A 190 31.32 -13.55 8.05
C SER A 190 31.63 -13.46 9.55
N ALA A 191 31.13 -12.42 10.22
CA ALA A 191 31.30 -12.18 11.65
C ALA A 191 29.94 -11.72 12.23
N PRO A 192 29.60 -12.10 13.47
CA PRO A 192 28.36 -11.69 14.13
C PRO A 192 28.23 -10.16 14.15
N PRO A 193 27.11 -9.57 13.70
CA PRO A 193 26.90 -8.14 13.84
C PRO A 193 26.82 -7.77 15.33
N HIS A 194 27.41 -6.62 15.68
CA HIS A 194 27.11 -6.01 16.98
C HIS A 194 25.78 -5.26 16.87
N ILE A 195 25.01 -5.24 17.95
CA ILE A 195 23.85 -4.36 18.02
C ILE A 195 24.32 -2.90 17.96
N ASP A 196 24.05 -2.24 16.84
CA ASP A 196 24.49 -0.88 16.54
C ASP A 196 23.37 -0.05 15.88
N LYS A 197 23.69 1.17 15.42
CA LYS A 197 22.72 2.05 14.74
C LYS A 197 22.08 1.39 13.51
N TYR A 198 22.71 0.44 12.85
CA TYR A 198 22.15 -0.22 11.67
C TYR A 198 21.02 -1.16 12.04
N THR A 199 21.06 -1.81 13.21
CA THR A 199 19.93 -2.61 13.72
C THR A 199 18.65 -1.81 14.00
N SER A 200 18.68 -0.47 13.88
CA SER A 200 17.49 0.40 13.92
C SER A 200 16.91 0.74 12.53
N LYS A 201 17.49 0.19 11.46
CA LYS A 201 17.11 0.49 10.06
C LYS A 201 16.15 -0.58 9.52
N PRO A 202 15.39 -0.26 8.45
CA PRO A 202 14.46 -1.23 7.89
C PRO A 202 15.16 -2.51 7.38
N VAL A 203 14.50 -3.66 7.55
CA VAL A 203 15.00 -4.96 7.08
C VAL A 203 13.89 -5.92 6.65
N ARG A 204 14.12 -6.67 5.58
CA ARG A 204 13.37 -7.90 5.22
C ARG A 204 14.31 -9.10 5.20
N GLN A 205 14.19 -9.97 6.19
CA GLN A 205 15.03 -11.16 6.35
C GLN A 205 14.26 -12.45 6.11
N PHE A 206 14.94 -13.43 5.54
CA PHE A 206 14.42 -14.74 5.18
C PHE A 206 15.35 -15.81 5.72
N ILE A 207 14.80 -16.85 6.35
CA ILE A 207 15.50 -18.07 6.76
C ILE A 207 14.64 -19.27 6.36
N THR A 208 15.23 -20.26 5.68
CA THR A 208 14.55 -21.50 5.28
C THR A 208 15.29 -22.71 5.84
N ALA A 209 14.56 -23.81 6.10
CA ALA A 209 15.11 -25.04 6.64
C ALA A 209 15.96 -25.85 5.65
N GLY A 210 15.66 -25.77 4.35
CA GLY A 210 16.36 -26.54 3.32
C GLY A 210 16.57 -25.78 2.02
N SER A 211 17.42 -26.36 1.17
CA SER A 211 17.76 -25.89 -0.15
C SER A 211 16.90 -26.56 -1.25
N ALA A 212 17.29 -26.32 -2.49
CA ALA A 212 16.58 -26.79 -3.66
C ALA A 212 16.49 -28.31 -3.78
N GLY A 213 15.29 -28.88 -3.59
CA GLY A 213 15.05 -30.32 -3.76
C GLY A 213 15.46 -31.19 -2.57
N GLU A 214 15.67 -30.56 -1.41
CA GLU A 214 15.81 -31.20 -0.11
C GLU A 214 14.43 -31.33 0.54
N GLU A 215 14.02 -32.54 0.92
CA GLU A 215 12.74 -32.77 1.62
C GLU A 215 12.87 -32.49 3.12
N VAL A 216 11.88 -31.82 3.72
CA VAL A 216 11.80 -31.67 5.16
C VAL A 216 11.25 -33.00 5.72
N PRO A 217 11.99 -33.67 6.62
CA PRO A 217 11.53 -34.93 7.19
C PRO A 217 10.25 -34.72 8.01
N ALA A 218 9.41 -35.77 8.13
CA ALA A 218 8.16 -35.75 8.89
C ALA A 218 8.31 -35.31 10.37
N LYS A 219 9.54 -35.36 10.89
CA LYS A 219 9.94 -34.78 12.17
C LYS A 219 10.94 -33.66 11.89
N SER A 220 10.56 -32.41 12.13
CA SER A 220 11.46 -31.28 11.83
C SER A 220 12.66 -31.26 12.77
N ILE A 221 13.83 -31.00 12.20
CA ILE A 221 15.05 -30.65 12.94
C ILE A 221 15.20 -29.14 13.08
N PHE A 222 14.56 -28.37 12.20
CA PHE A 222 14.70 -26.91 12.14
C PHE A 222 14.11 -26.24 13.38
N THR A 223 12.85 -26.50 13.70
CA THR A 223 12.18 -25.83 14.84
C THR A 223 12.87 -26.09 16.19
N PRO A 224 13.30 -27.31 16.53
CA PRO A 224 14.07 -27.54 17.76
C PRO A 224 15.43 -26.81 17.80
N VAL A 225 16.14 -26.69 16.67
CA VAL A 225 17.40 -25.94 16.61
C VAL A 225 17.13 -24.44 16.71
N LEU A 226 16.09 -23.94 16.04
CA LEU A 226 15.62 -22.55 16.13
C LEU A 226 15.35 -22.15 17.58
N LEU A 227 14.59 -22.95 18.32
CA LEU A 227 14.26 -22.67 19.72
C LEU A 227 15.50 -22.70 20.63
N ARG A 228 16.47 -23.60 20.38
CA ARG A 228 17.75 -23.60 21.11
C ARG A 228 18.55 -22.33 20.85
N ALA A 229 18.60 -21.89 19.59
CA ALA A 229 19.27 -20.65 19.20
C ALA A 229 18.67 -19.46 19.97
N LEU A 230 17.35 -19.35 19.92
CA LEU A 230 16.56 -18.31 20.56
C LEU A 230 16.56 -18.37 22.09
N SER A 231 16.90 -19.53 22.67
CA SER A 231 17.11 -19.72 24.12
C SER A 231 18.54 -19.34 24.58
N GLY A 232 19.34 -18.72 23.70
CA GLY A 232 20.65 -18.15 24.02
C GLY A 232 21.83 -18.88 23.40
N LYS A 233 21.64 -20.00 22.69
CA LYS A 233 22.72 -20.65 21.94
C LYS A 233 23.08 -19.91 20.64
N GLY A 234 22.16 -19.07 20.15
CA GLY A 234 22.36 -18.22 19.00
C GLY A 234 22.98 -16.86 19.33
N ASP A 235 23.21 -16.52 20.60
CA ASP A 235 23.91 -15.29 21.00
C ASP A 235 25.41 -15.54 20.91
N ILE A 236 25.96 -15.45 19.69
CA ILE A 236 27.34 -15.82 19.39
C ILE A 236 28.32 -14.83 20.03
N ASN A 237 27.92 -13.56 20.16
CA ASN A 237 28.77 -12.48 20.65
C ASN A 237 28.62 -12.20 22.18
N GLY A 238 27.63 -12.80 22.84
CA GLY A 238 27.37 -12.69 24.27
C GLY A 238 26.82 -11.32 24.70
N ASP A 239 26.06 -10.64 23.83
CA ASP A 239 25.48 -9.33 24.10
C ASP A 239 24.07 -9.38 24.72
N GLY A 240 23.49 -10.59 24.86
CA GLY A 240 22.17 -10.83 25.44
C GLY A 240 21.02 -10.80 24.43
N TYR A 241 21.34 -10.71 23.14
CA TYR A 241 20.38 -10.69 22.05
C TYR A 241 20.76 -11.70 20.96
N VAL A 242 19.81 -12.00 20.09
CA VAL A 242 20.04 -12.82 18.90
C VAL A 242 19.52 -12.07 17.69
N THR A 243 20.41 -11.64 16.83
CA THR A 243 20.04 -11.02 15.54
C THR A 243 19.56 -12.08 14.54
N GLY A 244 18.84 -11.67 13.50
CA GLY A 244 18.40 -12.56 12.42
C GLY A 244 19.61 -13.14 11.68
N SER A 245 20.71 -12.38 11.61
CA SER A 245 21.98 -12.87 11.08
C SER A 245 22.63 -13.94 11.96
N GLU A 246 22.69 -13.73 13.28
CA GLU A 246 23.20 -14.73 14.21
C GLU A 246 22.33 -15.99 14.25
N LEU A 247 21.01 -15.81 14.19
CA LEU A 247 20.04 -16.89 14.10
C LEU A 247 20.30 -17.76 12.86
N GLY A 248 20.46 -17.13 11.70
CA GLY A 248 20.76 -17.83 10.45
C GLY A 248 22.11 -18.55 10.49
N MET A 249 23.15 -17.90 11.01
CA MET A 249 24.49 -18.50 11.17
C MET A 249 24.47 -19.72 12.10
N HIS A 250 23.75 -19.63 13.22
CA HIS A 250 23.62 -20.74 14.16
C HIS A 250 22.84 -21.90 13.55
N LEU A 251 21.74 -21.63 12.85
CA LEU A 251 20.94 -22.65 12.16
C LEU A 251 21.77 -23.39 11.10
N GLU A 252 22.50 -22.67 10.26
CA GLU A 252 23.38 -23.24 9.24
C GLU A 252 24.46 -24.15 9.86
N GLN A 253 25.11 -23.70 10.93
CA GLN A 253 26.18 -24.45 11.60
C GLN A 253 25.65 -25.70 12.34
N GLU A 254 24.60 -25.54 13.14
CA GLU A 254 24.09 -26.62 13.98
C GLU A 254 23.34 -27.67 13.16
N MET A 255 22.54 -27.28 12.17
CA MET A 255 21.78 -28.27 11.38
C MET A 255 22.69 -29.18 10.57
N ALA A 256 23.86 -28.70 10.14
CA ALA A 256 24.88 -29.53 9.50
C ALA A 256 25.41 -30.69 10.39
N HIS A 257 25.23 -30.60 11.72
CA HIS A 257 25.56 -31.69 12.64
C HIS A 257 24.47 -32.77 12.74
N TYR A 258 23.22 -32.42 12.44
CA TYR A 258 22.06 -33.30 12.64
C TYR A 258 21.55 -33.94 11.34
N THR A 259 21.75 -33.28 10.20
CA THR A 259 21.27 -33.77 8.90
C THR A 259 22.17 -33.35 7.76
N ARG A 260 22.25 -34.19 6.72
CA ARG A 260 22.88 -33.86 5.43
C ARG A 260 21.85 -33.51 4.36
N ASP A 261 20.57 -33.69 4.69
CA ASP A 261 19.44 -33.56 3.76
C ASP A 261 18.74 -32.21 3.92
N GLN A 262 19.14 -31.38 4.88
CA GLN A 262 18.65 -30.02 5.04
C GLN A 262 19.82 -29.05 5.20
N THR A 263 19.91 -28.10 4.28
CA THR A 263 20.89 -27.02 4.27
C THR A 263 20.14 -25.70 4.46
N PRO A 264 20.09 -25.16 5.69
CA PRO A 264 19.41 -23.90 5.92
C PRO A 264 19.96 -22.79 5.04
N GLN A 265 19.09 -21.91 4.58
CA GLN A 265 19.48 -20.74 3.81
C GLN A 265 18.96 -19.49 4.51
N TYR A 266 19.78 -18.45 4.59
CA TYR A 266 19.39 -17.20 5.22
C TYR A 266 19.95 -15.99 4.46
N GLY A 267 19.22 -14.89 4.51
CA GLY A 267 19.62 -13.67 3.80
C GLY A 267 18.60 -12.54 3.91
N LYS A 268 18.95 -11.40 3.30
CA LYS A 268 18.12 -10.19 3.21
C LYS A 268 17.78 -9.90 1.76
N ILE A 269 16.57 -9.42 1.47
CA ILE A 269 16.20 -9.07 0.08
C ILE A 269 17.21 -8.08 -0.54
N LYS A 270 17.38 -8.14 -1.86
CA LYS A 270 18.26 -7.19 -2.57
C LYS A 270 17.50 -5.89 -2.82
N ASP A 271 17.48 -5.02 -1.82
CA ASP A 271 16.79 -3.74 -1.85
C ASP A 271 17.52 -2.75 -0.92
N ILE A 272 18.00 -1.64 -1.48
CA ILE A 272 18.93 -0.73 -0.79
C ILE A 272 18.31 -0.05 0.43
N ASP A 273 16.98 0.05 0.49
CA ASP A 273 16.26 0.70 1.59
C ASP A 273 15.77 -0.31 2.64
N LEU A 274 15.73 -1.60 2.28
CA LEU A 274 15.14 -2.68 3.07
C LEU A 274 16.12 -3.81 3.44
N ASP A 275 17.42 -3.64 3.18
CA ASP A 275 18.49 -4.61 3.52
C ASP A 275 19.48 -4.11 4.58
N ILE A 276 19.21 -2.93 5.16
CA ILE A 276 20.16 -2.21 5.99
C ILE A 276 20.17 -2.77 7.43
N GLY A 277 18.99 -3.03 8.01
CA GLY A 277 18.89 -3.40 9.43
C GLY A 277 19.01 -4.89 9.75
N ASP A 278 18.62 -5.29 10.95
CA ASP A 278 18.64 -6.69 11.38
C ASP A 278 17.47 -6.95 12.32
N PHE A 279 16.83 -8.11 12.20
CA PHE A 279 15.77 -8.51 13.12
C PHE A 279 16.41 -8.91 14.44
N VAL A 280 15.89 -8.45 15.59
CA VAL A 280 16.54 -8.70 16.89
C VAL A 280 15.58 -9.43 17.81
N PHE A 281 16.01 -10.54 18.40
CA PHE A 281 15.35 -11.25 19.50
C PHE A 281 16.07 -10.96 20.82
N LYS A 282 15.32 -11.00 21.93
CA LYS A 282 15.88 -10.88 23.28
C LYS A 282 16.07 -12.27 23.86
N VAL A 283 17.25 -12.57 24.40
CA VAL A 283 17.49 -13.85 25.07
C VAL A 283 16.92 -13.81 26.49
N ASN A 284 16.07 -14.79 26.82
CA ASN A 284 15.65 -15.05 28.19
C ASN A 284 16.65 -16.04 28.83
N VAL A 285 17.73 -15.55 29.42
CA VAL A 285 18.58 -16.37 30.29
C VAL A 285 18.00 -16.35 31.70
N PRO A 286 17.69 -17.50 32.35
CA PRO A 286 17.54 -17.53 33.79
C PRO A 286 18.90 -17.18 34.40
N VAL A 287 18.99 -16.06 35.11
CA VAL A 287 20.22 -15.67 35.79
C VAL A 287 20.50 -16.68 36.90
N ASP A 288 21.36 -17.66 36.62
CA ASP A 288 21.98 -18.47 37.64
C ASP A 288 23.04 -17.60 38.34
N ASN A 289 22.71 -17.15 39.55
CA ASN A 289 23.63 -16.47 40.46
C ASN A 289 24.66 -17.48 41.00
N SER A 290 25.51 -18.03 40.14
CA SER A 290 26.63 -18.83 40.61
C SER A 290 27.76 -18.90 39.58
N GLN A 291 28.50 -17.79 39.42
CA GLN A 291 29.96 -17.82 39.27
C GLN A 291 30.55 -16.41 39.40
N GLN A 292 31.12 -16.13 40.57
CA GLN A 292 32.12 -15.10 40.75
C GLN A 292 33.33 -15.45 39.86
N ILE A 293 33.56 -14.70 38.79
CA ILE A 293 34.86 -14.69 38.12
C ILE A 293 35.63 -13.47 38.63
N THR A 294 36.71 -13.81 39.32
CA THR A 294 37.69 -12.95 39.96
C THR A 294 38.34 -11.96 38.99
N LYS A 295 38.46 -10.70 39.42
CA LYS A 295 39.23 -9.63 38.79
C LYS A 295 40.70 -10.04 38.63
N ALA A 296 41.19 -10.01 37.39
CA ALA A 296 42.63 -9.91 37.12
C ALA A 296 42.98 -8.44 36.85
N GLU A 297 43.92 -7.92 37.63
CA GLU A 297 44.51 -6.59 37.49
C GLU A 297 45.24 -6.42 36.15
N VAL A 298 45.02 -5.29 35.48
CA VAL A 298 45.90 -4.78 34.43
C VAL A 298 46.53 -3.48 34.92
N LYS A 299 47.87 -3.48 35.03
CA LYS A 299 48.70 -2.31 35.35
C LYS A 299 48.72 -1.30 34.20
N PRO A 300 48.92 0.01 34.48
CA PRO A 300 48.79 1.07 33.50
C PRO A 300 50.12 1.42 32.80
N THR A 301 50.10 1.55 31.47
CA THR A 301 51.11 2.30 30.70
C THR A 301 50.59 2.64 29.30
N PRO A 302 51.11 3.69 28.63
CA PRO A 302 50.93 5.11 28.88
C PRO A 302 49.95 5.76 27.86
N GLN A 303 49.46 6.95 28.22
CA GLN A 303 48.56 7.77 27.42
C GLN A 303 49.09 8.04 26.00
N VAL A 304 48.31 7.67 24.99
CA VAL A 304 48.38 8.26 23.64
C VAL A 304 47.29 9.33 23.57
N THR A 305 47.71 10.55 23.26
CA THR A 305 46.92 11.78 23.33
C THR A 305 45.75 11.82 22.36
N ASP A 306 44.59 12.14 22.90
CA ASP A 306 43.27 12.24 22.28
C ASP A 306 43.06 13.53 21.47
N ASN A 307 43.88 13.78 20.44
CA ASN A 307 43.74 15.00 19.63
C ASN A 307 43.94 14.84 18.11
N GLN A 308 43.88 13.60 17.58
CA GLN A 308 44.00 13.35 16.13
C GLN A 308 42.75 12.74 15.47
N LYS A 309 41.77 12.23 16.22
CA LYS A 309 40.56 11.60 15.65
C LYS A 309 39.41 12.56 15.34
N SER A 310 39.30 13.72 15.99
CA SER A 310 38.24 14.72 15.72
C SER A 310 38.54 15.59 14.49
N VAL A 311 39.83 15.78 14.16
CA VAL A 311 40.28 16.65 13.06
C VAL A 311 40.04 16.02 11.68
N SER A 312 40.12 14.69 11.55
CA SER A 312 39.90 14.02 10.26
C SER A 312 38.43 14.04 9.83
N ALA A 313 37.49 13.90 10.77
CA ALA A 313 36.06 13.91 10.49
C ALA A 313 35.58 15.31 10.09
N GLU A 314 36.02 16.36 10.78
CA GLU A 314 35.66 17.74 10.45
C GLU A 314 36.23 18.14 9.07
N LEU A 315 37.46 17.74 8.75
CA LEU A 315 38.11 18.05 7.47
C LEU A 315 37.38 17.40 6.27
N GLU A 316 36.91 16.17 6.41
CA GLU A 316 36.17 15.48 5.33
C GLU A 316 34.82 16.16 5.07
N VAL A 317 34.09 16.55 6.11
CA VAL A 317 32.83 17.29 5.93
C VAL A 317 33.09 18.71 5.41
N TRP A 318 34.14 19.39 5.89
CA TRP A 318 34.50 20.72 5.41
C TRP A 318 34.87 20.74 3.91
N LYS A 319 35.57 19.72 3.41
CA LYS A 319 35.89 19.59 1.97
C LYS A 319 34.63 19.58 1.09
N LEU A 320 33.51 19.07 1.59
CA LEU A 320 32.25 18.99 0.85
C LEU A 320 31.52 20.34 0.82
N VAL A 321 31.58 21.12 1.91
CA VAL A 321 30.80 22.37 2.04
C VAL A 321 31.59 23.65 1.74
N ARG A 322 32.93 23.60 1.70
CA ARG A 322 33.80 24.79 1.59
C ARG A 322 33.64 25.62 0.32
N GLU A 323 33.07 25.04 -0.74
CA GLU A 323 32.80 25.71 -2.02
C GLU A 323 31.30 25.95 -2.26
N SER A 324 30.43 25.49 -1.35
CA SER A 324 28.99 25.68 -1.48
C SER A 324 28.61 27.16 -1.37
N ASN A 325 27.60 27.57 -2.14
CA ASN A 325 26.94 28.88 -2.05
C ASN A 325 25.56 28.78 -1.38
N ASP A 326 25.21 27.60 -0.83
CA ASP A 326 24.00 27.39 -0.05
C ASP A 326 24.26 27.67 1.43
N ILE A 327 23.45 28.56 2.02
CA ILE A 327 23.57 28.99 3.41
C ILE A 327 23.16 27.84 4.35
N ASP A 328 22.20 27.01 3.95
CA ASP A 328 21.66 25.94 4.80
C ASP A 328 22.67 24.80 4.97
N GLU A 329 23.50 24.55 3.95
CA GLU A 329 24.62 23.58 4.03
C GLU A 329 25.74 24.07 4.96
N LEU A 330 26.05 25.38 4.95
CA LEU A 330 27.01 25.99 5.88
C LEU A 330 26.46 26.02 7.32
N GLN A 331 25.14 26.19 7.49
CA GLN A 331 24.48 26.10 8.79
C GLN A 331 24.46 24.67 9.32
N ALA A 332 24.19 23.67 8.49
CA ALA A 332 24.26 22.25 8.85
C ALA A 332 25.68 21.85 9.30
N PHE A 333 26.71 22.33 8.60
CA PHE A 333 28.10 22.16 9.01
C PHE A 333 28.37 22.74 10.42
N LEU A 334 27.85 23.94 10.71
CA LEU A 334 27.99 24.58 12.03
C LEU A 334 27.19 23.90 13.14
N ILE A 335 26.07 23.24 12.83
CA ILE A 335 25.32 22.43 13.80
C ILE A 335 26.13 21.18 14.17
N GLN A 336 26.80 20.57 13.19
CA GLN A 336 27.58 19.36 13.39
C GLN A 336 28.93 19.64 14.06
N PHE A 337 29.57 20.77 13.74
CA PHE A 337 30.87 21.18 14.27
C PHE A 337 30.84 22.61 14.83
N PRO A 338 30.06 22.89 15.89
CA PRO A 338 29.83 24.25 16.38
C PRO A 338 31.10 24.94 16.92
N ASN A 339 32.06 24.16 17.38
CA ASN A 339 33.37 24.63 17.88
C ASN A 339 34.54 24.08 17.04
N GLY A 340 34.25 23.64 15.81
CA GLY A 340 35.25 23.08 14.90
C GLY A 340 36.27 24.12 14.40
N ILE A 341 37.42 23.65 13.92
CA ILE A 341 38.51 24.47 13.36
C ILE A 341 38.02 25.33 12.20
N PHE A 342 37.06 24.85 11.40
CA PHE A 342 36.49 25.59 10.26
C PHE A 342 35.20 26.34 10.58
N ALA A 343 34.68 26.26 11.81
CA ALA A 343 33.43 26.91 12.21
C ALA A 343 33.50 28.44 12.07
N GLN A 344 34.65 29.06 12.35
CA GLN A 344 34.82 30.50 12.15
C GLN A 344 34.77 30.90 10.67
N VAL A 345 35.34 30.07 9.79
CA VAL A 345 35.33 30.32 8.34
C VAL A 345 33.92 30.15 7.77
N ALA A 346 33.18 29.13 8.22
CA ALA A 346 31.79 28.92 7.84
C ALA A 346 30.88 30.10 8.27
N ARG A 347 31.01 30.59 9.52
CA ARG A 347 30.27 31.77 10.01
C ARG A 347 30.56 33.02 9.20
N ALA A 348 31.83 33.30 8.91
CA ALA A 348 32.22 34.46 8.11
C ALA A 348 31.66 34.42 6.68
N ARG A 349 31.53 33.23 6.07
CA ARG A 349 30.88 33.09 4.76
C ARG A 349 29.37 33.38 4.84
N ILE A 350 28.68 32.85 5.86
CA ILE A 350 27.26 33.15 6.08
C ILE A 350 27.06 34.67 6.25
N ASP A 351 27.90 35.33 7.03
CA ASP A 351 27.81 36.78 7.25
C ASP A 351 28.04 37.57 5.94
N ASN A 352 28.99 37.16 5.10
CA ASN A 352 29.21 37.76 3.77
C ASN A 352 28.01 37.56 2.84
N PHE A 353 27.35 36.41 2.87
CA PHE A 353 26.11 36.19 2.12
C PHE A 353 24.96 37.05 2.63
N THR A 354 24.91 37.30 3.94
CA THR A 354 23.84 38.07 4.59
C THR A 354 23.98 39.58 4.37
N GLN A 355 25.21 40.09 4.20
CA GLN A 355 25.49 41.52 3.96
C GLN A 355 25.23 42.00 2.52
N SER A 356 24.88 41.11 1.58
CA SER A 356 24.74 41.43 0.15
C SER A 356 23.31 41.69 -0.36
N ARG A 357 22.32 41.90 0.52
CA ARG A 357 20.95 42.30 0.11
C ARG A 357 20.69 43.81 0.34
N PRO A 358 20.35 44.60 -0.69
CA PRO A 358 19.85 45.97 -0.50
C PRO A 358 18.44 45.98 0.09
N VAL A 359 18.19 46.95 0.97
CA VAL A 359 16.92 47.21 1.68
C VAL A 359 15.80 47.55 0.69
N ALA A 360 14.66 46.86 0.79
CA ALA A 360 13.48 47.07 -0.05
C ALA A 360 12.47 48.04 0.61
N GLU A 361 12.09 49.07 -0.14
CA GLU A 361 11.03 50.03 0.19
C GLU A 361 9.64 49.36 0.32
N THR A 362 8.93 49.69 1.39
CA THR A 362 7.60 49.20 1.73
C THR A 362 6.50 50.03 1.05
N SER A 363 6.12 49.65 -0.17
CA SER A 363 4.81 50.03 -0.71
C SER A 363 3.76 48.97 -0.37
N PRO A 364 2.53 49.34 0.02
CA PRO A 364 1.48 48.37 0.28
C PRO A 364 1.13 47.61 -1.01
N LYS A 365 1.15 46.27 -0.95
CA LYS A 365 0.74 45.40 -2.05
C LYS A 365 -0.75 45.06 -1.92
N LEU A 366 -1.45 45.04 -3.04
CA LEU A 366 -2.85 44.62 -3.18
C LEU A 366 -2.90 43.26 -3.89
N SER A 367 -3.85 42.40 -3.52
CA SER A 367 -4.03 41.09 -4.15
C SER A 367 -4.87 41.19 -5.41
N LEU A 368 -4.39 40.59 -6.51
CA LEU A 368 -5.14 40.45 -7.76
C LEU A 368 -5.91 39.13 -7.78
N TYR A 369 -7.22 39.22 -8.05
CA TYR A 369 -8.13 38.08 -8.18
C TYR A 369 -8.74 38.09 -9.59
N VAL A 370 -8.64 36.97 -10.31
CA VAL A 370 -9.20 36.80 -11.65
C VAL A 370 -9.98 35.49 -11.67
N ASP A 371 -11.28 35.59 -11.90
CA ASP A 371 -12.19 34.46 -12.05
C ASP A 371 -12.53 34.33 -13.53
N THR A 372 -12.50 33.11 -14.07
CA THR A 372 -12.69 32.87 -15.51
C THR A 372 -13.92 32.01 -15.78
N PHE A 373 -14.47 32.11 -16.99
CA PHE A 373 -15.43 31.14 -17.50
C PHE A 373 -14.99 30.71 -18.90
N PRO A 374 -14.56 29.46 -19.12
CA PRO A 374 -14.46 28.37 -18.14
C PRO A 374 -13.48 28.65 -16.99
N VAL A 375 -13.75 28.11 -15.80
CA VAL A 375 -13.02 28.40 -14.53
C VAL A 375 -11.56 27.96 -14.53
N ASP A 376 -11.18 27.08 -15.44
CA ASP A 376 -9.85 26.53 -15.65
C ASP A 376 -9.07 27.23 -16.78
N ALA A 377 -9.60 28.33 -17.32
CA ALA A 377 -8.88 29.08 -18.33
C ALA A 377 -7.57 29.67 -17.77
N ARG A 378 -6.48 29.51 -18.53
CA ARG A 378 -5.15 29.99 -18.15
C ARG A 378 -5.13 31.52 -18.14
N VAL A 379 -4.65 32.11 -17.04
CA VAL A 379 -4.47 33.56 -16.89
C VAL A 379 -2.98 33.91 -16.92
N ARG A 380 -2.58 34.88 -17.75
CA ARG A 380 -1.22 35.43 -17.83
C ARG A 380 -1.27 36.95 -17.69
N VAL A 381 -0.45 37.51 -16.80
CA VAL A 381 -0.28 38.97 -16.69
C VAL A 381 0.89 39.38 -17.59
N LEU A 382 0.60 40.00 -18.73
CA LEU A 382 1.57 40.25 -19.79
C LEU A 382 2.64 41.30 -19.44
N ASN A 383 2.33 42.22 -18.52
CA ASN A 383 3.17 43.37 -18.21
C ASN A 383 3.97 43.23 -16.90
N ILE A 384 4.09 42.01 -16.36
CA ILE A 384 4.97 41.69 -15.23
C ILE A 384 5.75 40.38 -15.49
N LYS A 385 6.88 40.19 -14.81
CA LYS A 385 7.70 38.96 -14.93
C LYS A 385 7.14 37.75 -14.16
N PRO A 386 6.59 37.89 -12.94
CA PRO A 386 6.07 36.75 -12.20
C PRO A 386 4.90 36.05 -12.91
N VAL A 387 4.84 34.72 -12.82
CA VAL A 387 3.68 33.93 -13.27
C VAL A 387 2.48 34.25 -12.38
N TYR A 388 1.32 34.45 -13.00
CA TYR A 388 0.09 34.73 -12.26
C TYR A 388 -0.22 33.63 -11.24
N GLN A 389 -0.60 34.03 -10.02
CA GLN A 389 -1.13 33.18 -8.97
C GLN A 389 -2.40 33.84 -8.42
N TYR A 390 -3.39 33.05 -8.03
CA TYR A 390 -4.60 33.59 -7.41
C TYR A 390 -4.22 34.36 -6.13
N ALA A 391 -4.81 35.54 -5.93
CA ALA A 391 -4.49 36.46 -4.83
C ALA A 391 -3.04 37.01 -4.83
N MET A 392 -2.34 36.97 -5.97
CA MET A 392 -0.97 37.47 -6.13
C MET A 392 -0.82 38.94 -5.66
N PRO A 393 0.17 39.25 -4.81
CA PRO A 393 0.37 40.60 -4.28
C PRO A 393 1.11 41.49 -5.29
N LEU A 394 0.46 42.55 -5.76
CA LEU A 394 0.96 43.51 -6.74
C LEU A 394 0.89 44.94 -6.20
N LYS A 395 1.71 45.83 -6.76
CA LYS A 395 1.57 47.27 -6.46
C LYS A 395 0.25 47.78 -7.07
N PRO A 396 -0.37 48.83 -6.53
CA PRO A 396 -1.48 49.48 -7.22
C PRO A 396 -1.06 49.90 -8.64
N GLY A 397 -1.87 49.62 -9.65
CA GLY A 397 -1.49 49.83 -11.05
C GLY A 397 -2.41 49.16 -12.08
N LYS A 398 -2.05 49.31 -13.36
CA LYS A 398 -2.76 48.66 -14.49
C LYS A 398 -2.05 47.39 -14.92
N TYR A 399 -2.81 46.32 -15.11
CA TYR A 399 -2.32 45.00 -15.48
C TYR A 399 -3.02 44.49 -16.73
N GLN A 400 -2.27 43.92 -17.66
CA GLN A 400 -2.81 43.35 -18.89
C GLN A 400 -2.93 41.85 -18.73
N LEU A 401 -4.16 41.35 -18.71
CA LEU A 401 -4.47 39.93 -18.56
C LEU A 401 -4.73 39.32 -19.92
N GLU A 402 -4.03 38.25 -20.24
CA GLU A 402 -4.37 37.32 -21.31
C GLU A 402 -5.03 36.09 -20.67
N VAL A 403 -6.23 35.75 -21.12
CA VAL A 403 -6.96 34.56 -20.69
C VAL A 403 -7.16 33.65 -21.89
N SER A 404 -6.65 32.43 -21.82
CA SER A 404 -6.71 31.47 -22.91
C SER A 404 -7.16 30.10 -22.43
N LYS A 405 -7.90 29.39 -23.29
CA LYS A 405 -8.27 28.00 -23.09
C LYS A 405 -8.42 27.30 -24.45
N PRO A 406 -7.88 26.08 -24.63
CA PRO A 406 -8.14 25.29 -25.83
C PRO A 406 -9.65 25.15 -26.09
N GLY A 407 -10.08 25.28 -27.34
CA GLY A 407 -11.51 25.28 -27.71
C GLY A 407 -12.25 26.59 -27.40
N TYR A 408 -11.56 27.63 -26.93
CA TYR A 408 -12.11 28.97 -26.69
C TYR A 408 -11.25 30.07 -27.34
N GLN A 409 -11.86 31.20 -27.67
CA GLN A 409 -11.16 32.37 -28.20
C GLN A 409 -10.37 33.06 -27.08
N THR A 410 -9.05 33.05 -27.18
CA THR A 410 -8.16 33.78 -26.27
C THR A 410 -8.55 35.26 -26.21
N THR A 411 -8.68 35.78 -24.99
CA THR A 411 -9.11 37.16 -24.72
C THR A 411 -8.01 37.91 -23.97
N VAL A 412 -7.73 39.16 -24.35
CA VAL A 412 -6.79 40.04 -23.64
C VAL A 412 -7.55 41.26 -23.09
N LYS A 413 -7.44 41.53 -21.79
CA LYS A 413 -8.13 42.65 -21.09
C LYS A 413 -7.20 43.42 -20.16
N TRP A 414 -7.39 44.72 -20.08
CA TRP A 414 -6.75 45.57 -19.07
C TRP A 414 -7.59 45.63 -17.79
N VAL A 415 -6.96 45.43 -16.64
CA VAL A 415 -7.57 45.61 -15.31
C VAL A 415 -6.79 46.65 -14.51
N THR A 416 -7.47 47.37 -13.62
CA THR A 416 -6.84 48.38 -12.74
C THR A 416 -7.00 47.96 -11.29
N LEU A 417 -5.88 47.81 -10.59
CA LEU A 417 -5.82 47.44 -9.17
C LEU A 417 -5.56 48.71 -8.35
N SER A 418 -6.61 49.31 -7.78
CA SER A 418 -6.53 50.57 -7.01
C SER A 418 -6.90 50.43 -5.53
N ALA A 419 -7.64 49.37 -5.17
CA ALA A 419 -8.06 49.02 -3.81
C ALA A 419 -8.32 47.50 -3.73
N PRO A 420 -8.51 46.89 -2.54
CA PRO A 420 -8.98 45.51 -2.44
C PRO A 420 -10.28 45.34 -3.25
N SER A 421 -10.22 44.57 -4.32
CA SER A 421 -11.32 44.42 -5.28
C SER A 421 -11.89 43.01 -5.27
N LYS A 422 -13.18 42.87 -5.59
CA LYS A 422 -13.77 41.59 -5.98
C LYS A 422 -13.03 41.02 -7.21
N PRO A 423 -13.11 39.69 -7.45
CA PRO A 423 -12.47 39.09 -8.61
C PRO A 423 -12.91 39.71 -9.94
N PHE A 424 -11.95 39.88 -10.85
CA PHE A 424 -12.23 40.28 -12.23
C PHE A 424 -12.75 39.07 -13.00
N LEU A 425 -14.03 39.10 -13.39
CA LEU A 425 -14.68 38.03 -14.15
C LEU A 425 -14.36 38.14 -15.65
N ILE A 426 -13.76 37.08 -16.23
CA ILE A 426 -13.43 36.99 -17.66
C ILE A 426 -14.04 35.74 -18.28
N GLN A 427 -15.06 35.93 -19.10
CA GLN A 427 -15.71 34.87 -19.87
C GLN A 427 -15.10 34.77 -21.28
N LEU A 428 -14.69 33.56 -21.67
CA LEU A 428 -14.21 33.22 -23.00
C LEU A 428 -15.37 32.70 -23.87
N SER A 429 -15.32 33.01 -25.16
CA SER A 429 -16.25 32.48 -26.16
C SER A 429 -15.71 31.17 -26.75
N PRO A 430 -16.52 30.10 -26.90
CA PRO A 430 -16.09 28.88 -27.58
C PRO A 430 -15.62 29.15 -29.02
N GLN A 431 -14.53 28.51 -29.45
CA GLN A 431 -14.11 28.47 -30.85
C GLN A 431 -14.94 27.41 -31.58
N THR A 432 -15.81 27.84 -32.50
CA THR A 432 -16.50 26.92 -33.41
C THR A 432 -15.53 26.41 -34.47
N VAL A 433 -15.00 25.19 -34.28
CA VAL A 433 -14.33 24.44 -35.34
C VAL A 433 -15.36 23.52 -36.00
N LYS A 434 -15.56 23.62 -37.31
CA LYS A 434 -16.30 22.62 -38.08
C LYS A 434 -15.36 21.43 -38.36
N VAL A 435 -15.60 20.30 -37.71
CA VAL A 435 -15.01 18.99 -38.06
C VAL A 435 -16.15 17.99 -38.20
N ASN A 436 -16.07 17.14 -39.23
CA ASN A 436 -17.05 16.10 -39.56
C ASN A 436 -17.31 15.17 -38.36
N SER A 437 -18.58 14.92 -38.07
CA SER A 437 -19.08 14.20 -36.90
C SER A 437 -18.77 12.70 -36.93
N VAL A 438 -17.81 12.28 -36.13
CA VAL A 438 -17.91 10.98 -35.44
C VAL A 438 -18.46 11.33 -34.06
N GLY A 439 -19.78 11.20 -33.89
CA GLY A 439 -20.49 11.58 -32.66
C GLY A 439 -20.69 10.38 -31.74
N ASN A 440 -21.07 10.65 -30.49
CA ASN A 440 -21.56 9.63 -29.56
C ASN A 440 -22.70 8.84 -30.20
N PHE A 441 -22.79 7.54 -29.93
CA PHE A 441 -23.90 6.71 -30.40
C PHE A 441 -24.50 5.91 -29.24
N THR A 442 -25.75 5.48 -29.41
CA THR A 442 -26.42 4.59 -28.45
C THR A 442 -26.49 3.20 -29.04
N GLU A 443 -26.00 2.20 -28.30
CA GLU A 443 -26.23 0.80 -28.62
C GLU A 443 -27.58 0.36 -28.06
N ALA A 444 -28.44 -0.15 -28.91
CA ALA A 444 -29.75 -0.68 -28.53
C ALA A 444 -29.71 -2.21 -28.53
N LEU A 445 -30.14 -2.83 -27.43
CA LEU A 445 -30.19 -4.29 -27.22
C LEU A 445 -31.62 -4.74 -26.90
N GLY A 446 -32.59 -4.32 -27.70
CA GLY A 446 -34.02 -4.48 -27.42
C GLY A 446 -34.54 -3.30 -26.60
N GLU A 447 -35.12 -3.55 -25.42
CA GLU A 447 -35.60 -2.50 -24.52
C GLU A 447 -34.48 -1.85 -23.68
N SER A 448 -33.30 -2.47 -23.63
CA SER A 448 -32.11 -1.92 -22.97
C SER A 448 -31.23 -1.17 -23.96
N ALA A 449 -30.61 -0.09 -23.50
CA ALA A 449 -29.66 0.68 -24.31
C ALA A 449 -28.56 1.31 -23.45
N PHE A 450 -27.39 1.54 -24.04
CA PHE A 450 -26.29 2.27 -23.41
C PHE A 450 -25.58 3.17 -24.41
N THR A 451 -25.02 4.28 -23.94
CA THR A 451 -24.35 5.28 -24.78
C THR A 451 -22.85 5.04 -24.81
N MET A 452 -22.27 5.12 -26.00
CA MET A 452 -20.84 5.10 -26.26
C MET A 452 -20.38 6.51 -26.65
N VAL A 453 -19.49 7.07 -25.85
CA VAL A 453 -18.90 8.40 -26.01
C VAL A 453 -17.66 8.29 -26.88
N HIS A 454 -17.56 9.12 -27.92
CA HIS A 454 -16.37 9.18 -28.76
C HIS A 454 -15.25 9.92 -28.02
N VAL A 455 -14.11 9.25 -27.87
CA VAL A 455 -12.91 9.81 -27.25
C VAL A 455 -11.86 10.01 -28.33
N ASN A 456 -11.53 11.27 -28.62
CA ASN A 456 -10.56 11.64 -29.63
C ASN A 456 -9.15 11.15 -29.27
N SER A 457 -8.39 10.74 -30.29
CA SER A 457 -6.98 10.42 -30.11
C SER A 457 -6.21 11.59 -29.49
N GLY A 458 -5.26 11.30 -28.61
CA GLY A 458 -4.44 12.33 -28.00
C GLY A 458 -3.27 11.77 -27.22
N GLY A 459 -2.30 12.66 -26.95
CA GLY A 459 -1.16 12.36 -26.10
C GLY A 459 -1.40 12.89 -24.69
N PHE A 460 -1.03 12.11 -23.68
CA PHE A 460 -1.07 12.56 -22.29
C PHE A 460 0.06 11.94 -21.46
N GLU A 461 0.23 12.49 -20.28
CA GLU A 461 1.18 12.02 -19.28
C GLU A 461 0.49 11.06 -18.31
N LEU A 462 0.71 9.76 -18.51
CA LEU A 462 0.25 8.69 -17.64
C LEU A 462 1.09 8.68 -16.37
N LYS A 463 0.47 8.94 -15.21
CA LYS A 463 1.17 8.90 -13.92
C LYS A 463 1.19 7.47 -13.39
N LEU A 464 2.39 6.87 -13.33
CA LEU A 464 2.60 5.49 -12.88
C LEU A 464 2.85 5.40 -11.37
N SER A 465 3.47 6.43 -10.79
CA SER A 465 3.66 6.63 -9.34
C SER A 465 3.96 8.11 -9.05
N ALA A 466 4.10 8.48 -7.77
CA ALA A 466 4.40 9.87 -7.36
C ALA A 466 5.61 10.49 -8.08
N ASN A 467 6.60 9.67 -8.48
CA ASN A 467 7.84 10.12 -9.12
C ASN A 467 8.02 9.62 -10.57
N ARG A 468 7.02 8.96 -11.18
CA ARG A 468 7.12 8.42 -12.54
C ARG A 468 5.93 8.81 -13.41
N VAL A 469 6.24 9.44 -14.54
CA VAL A 469 5.30 9.85 -15.57
C VAL A 469 5.77 9.28 -16.91
N LYS A 470 4.87 8.65 -17.67
CA LYS A 470 5.12 8.14 -19.02
C LYS A 470 4.27 8.91 -20.02
N LYS A 471 4.87 9.39 -21.11
CA LYS A 471 4.10 9.96 -22.24
C LYS A 471 3.47 8.81 -23.01
N VAL A 472 2.15 8.85 -23.15
CA VAL A 472 1.36 7.83 -23.85
C VAL A 472 0.52 8.52 -24.90
N SER A 473 0.40 7.89 -26.07
CA SER A 473 -0.53 8.31 -27.12
C SER A 473 -1.65 7.28 -27.23
N VAL A 474 -2.89 7.76 -27.17
CA VAL A 474 -4.09 6.94 -27.27
C VAL A 474 -4.74 7.22 -28.62
N LYS A 475 -5.11 6.17 -29.37
CA LYS A 475 -5.88 6.30 -30.62
C LYS A 475 -7.33 6.69 -30.30
N SER A 476 -8.10 7.14 -31.28
CA SER A 476 -9.52 7.36 -31.09
C SER A 476 -10.22 6.03 -30.81
N PHE A 477 -11.19 6.07 -29.90
CA PHE A 477 -11.98 4.92 -29.48
C PHE A 477 -13.30 5.41 -28.89
N TYR A 478 -14.22 4.50 -28.59
CA TYR A 478 -15.39 4.81 -27.80
C TYR A 478 -15.29 4.21 -26.42
N LEU A 479 -15.80 4.92 -25.42
CA LEU A 479 -15.95 4.43 -24.05
C LEU A 479 -17.41 4.59 -23.61
N SER A 480 -17.96 3.64 -22.85
CA SER A 480 -19.33 3.77 -22.35
C SER A 480 -19.47 4.98 -21.44
N GLU A 481 -20.57 5.72 -21.60
CA GLU A 481 -20.89 6.94 -20.86
C GLU A 481 -20.83 6.72 -19.34
N THR A 482 -21.22 5.52 -18.91
CA THR A 482 -21.27 5.07 -17.51
C THR A 482 -20.59 3.71 -17.36
N GLU A 483 -20.49 3.21 -16.12
CA GLU A 483 -20.28 1.79 -15.85
C GLU A 483 -21.41 0.93 -16.44
N VAL A 484 -21.14 -0.36 -16.63
CA VAL A 484 -22.18 -1.33 -17.01
C VAL A 484 -23.17 -1.45 -15.87
N THR A 485 -24.45 -1.28 -16.18
CA THR A 485 -25.51 -1.31 -15.18
C THR A 485 -25.95 -2.74 -14.87
N LYS A 486 -26.51 -2.93 -13.66
CA LYS A 486 -27.17 -4.17 -13.26
C LYS A 486 -28.26 -4.59 -14.26
N GLY A 487 -29.02 -3.65 -14.80
CA GLY A 487 -30.04 -3.92 -15.81
C GLY A 487 -29.45 -4.49 -17.11
N LEU A 488 -28.39 -3.86 -17.62
CA LEU A 488 -27.70 -4.34 -18.82
C LEU A 488 -27.06 -5.72 -18.60
N PHE A 489 -26.48 -5.96 -17.41
CA PHE A 489 -25.93 -7.26 -17.06
C PHE A 489 -27.00 -8.34 -16.87
N SER A 490 -28.19 -7.96 -16.37
CA SER A 490 -29.34 -8.89 -16.26
C SER A 490 -29.74 -9.44 -17.62
N LEU A 491 -29.75 -8.60 -18.66
CA LEU A 491 -30.07 -9.03 -20.02
C LEU A 491 -29.10 -10.11 -20.53
N PHE A 492 -27.79 -9.94 -20.26
CA PHE A 492 -26.79 -10.97 -20.59
C PHE A 492 -27.13 -12.29 -19.92
N VAL A 493 -27.38 -12.27 -18.61
CA VAL A 493 -27.64 -13.50 -17.85
C VAL A 493 -28.95 -14.17 -18.25
N GLU A 494 -30.00 -13.39 -18.51
CA GLU A 494 -31.32 -13.89 -18.94
C GLU A 494 -31.25 -14.59 -20.31
N GLU A 495 -30.47 -14.05 -21.25
CA GLU A 495 -30.38 -14.61 -22.60
C GLU A 495 -29.38 -15.76 -22.73
N SER A 496 -28.27 -15.70 -22.00
CA SER A 496 -27.22 -16.71 -22.06
C SER A 496 -27.44 -17.87 -21.09
N GLY A 497 -28.23 -17.66 -20.03
CA GLY A 497 -28.32 -18.58 -18.89
C GLY A 497 -27.03 -18.62 -18.05
N TYR A 498 -26.15 -17.63 -18.18
CA TYR A 498 -24.86 -17.57 -17.49
C TYR A 498 -25.04 -17.50 -15.97
N LEU A 499 -24.19 -18.24 -15.25
CA LEU A 499 -24.06 -18.12 -13.80
C LEU A 499 -22.68 -17.55 -13.52
N THR A 500 -22.62 -16.51 -12.69
CA THR A 500 -21.37 -15.83 -12.37
C THR A 500 -20.49 -16.66 -11.43
N ASP A 501 -19.21 -16.31 -11.32
CA ASP A 501 -18.28 -16.89 -10.36
C ASP A 501 -18.80 -16.78 -8.90
N ALA A 502 -19.59 -15.74 -8.61
CA ALA A 502 -20.28 -15.55 -7.34
C ALA A 502 -21.39 -16.59 -7.08
N GLU A 503 -21.96 -17.19 -8.13
CA GLU A 503 -23.12 -18.09 -8.09
C GLU A 503 -22.75 -19.59 -8.24
N ILE A 504 -21.68 -19.94 -8.97
CA ILE A 504 -21.38 -21.36 -9.32
C ILE A 504 -20.58 -22.10 -8.25
N ASN A 505 -19.65 -21.43 -7.56
CA ASN A 505 -18.63 -22.13 -6.78
C ASN A 505 -19.15 -22.66 -5.45
N ARG A 506 -19.51 -23.95 -5.33
CA ARG A 506 -20.04 -24.52 -4.06
C ARG A 506 -19.10 -24.39 -2.84
N GLU A 507 -17.80 -24.21 -3.04
CA GLU A 507 -16.80 -23.96 -1.99
C GLU A 507 -16.41 -22.47 -1.85
N HIS A 508 -16.74 -21.63 -2.85
CA HIS A 508 -16.39 -20.21 -2.90
C HIS A 508 -17.57 -19.40 -3.46
N GLU A 509 -18.78 -19.66 -3.00
CA GLU A 509 -20.00 -18.93 -3.37
C GLU A 509 -20.01 -17.65 -2.55
N GLY A 510 -20.36 -16.52 -3.17
CA GLY A 510 -20.39 -15.23 -2.48
C GLY A 510 -19.56 -14.14 -3.11
N CYS A 511 -19.49 -13.02 -2.40
CA CYS A 511 -18.81 -11.79 -2.80
C CYS A 511 -18.36 -11.05 -1.55
N TRP A 512 -17.26 -10.30 -1.64
CA TRP A 512 -16.84 -9.41 -0.56
C TRP A 512 -17.82 -8.23 -0.43
N SER A 513 -18.35 -8.04 0.77
CA SER A 513 -19.25 -6.94 1.09
C SER A 513 -18.74 -6.14 2.29
N PHE A 514 -19.05 -4.85 2.30
CA PHE A 514 -18.75 -3.99 3.43
C PHE A 514 -19.89 -4.09 4.44
N ALA A 515 -19.67 -4.67 5.62
CA ALA A 515 -20.71 -4.80 6.63
C ALA A 515 -20.53 -3.75 7.72
N VAL A 516 -21.59 -2.98 7.99
CA VAL A 516 -21.57 -1.77 8.84
C VAL A 516 -21.71 -2.08 10.34
N ASP A 517 -22.27 -3.24 10.69
CA ASP A 517 -22.43 -3.73 12.07
C ASP A 517 -21.87 -5.15 12.23
N SER A 518 -20.89 -5.54 11.40
CA SER A 518 -20.28 -6.85 11.54
C SER A 518 -19.47 -6.94 12.83
N LYS A 519 -19.51 -8.11 13.45
CA LYS A 519 -18.59 -8.43 14.55
C LYS A 519 -17.21 -8.61 13.94
N ASN A 520 -16.29 -7.73 14.27
CA ASN A 520 -14.89 -7.95 13.94
C ASN A 520 -14.35 -9.20 14.67
N LEU A 521 -13.11 -9.61 14.36
CA LEU A 521 -12.44 -10.77 14.98
C LEU A 521 -12.36 -10.72 16.52
N LEU A 522 -12.65 -9.56 17.15
CA LEU A 522 -12.67 -9.36 18.59
C LEU A 522 -14.10 -9.32 19.16
N GLY A 523 -15.13 -9.58 18.35
CA GLY A 523 -16.54 -9.57 18.75
C GLY A 523 -17.13 -8.19 18.98
N LEU A 524 -16.44 -7.13 18.58
CA LEU A 524 -16.89 -5.74 18.70
C LEU A 524 -17.58 -5.30 17.39
N PRO A 525 -18.63 -4.46 17.47
CA PRO A 525 -19.24 -3.86 16.28
C PRO A 525 -18.24 -2.90 15.61
N GLY A 526 -18.26 -2.89 14.27
CA GLY A 526 -17.51 -1.96 13.45
C GLY A 526 -17.56 -2.35 11.97
N ALA A 527 -17.15 -1.45 11.09
CA ALA A 527 -17.25 -1.67 9.66
C ALA A 527 -16.04 -2.42 9.09
N THR A 528 -16.25 -3.56 8.40
CA THR A 528 -15.18 -4.33 7.74
C THR A 528 -15.67 -5.02 6.46
N TRP A 529 -14.73 -5.30 5.55
CA TRP A 529 -14.94 -6.22 4.44
C TRP A 529 -15.05 -7.66 4.94
N GLU A 530 -16.12 -8.34 4.55
CA GLU A 530 -16.36 -9.74 4.87
C GLU A 530 -16.83 -10.51 3.64
N TRP A 531 -16.49 -11.79 3.59
CA TRP A 531 -16.99 -12.69 2.55
C TRP A 531 -18.42 -13.09 2.87
N VAL A 532 -19.37 -12.66 2.05
CA VAL A 532 -20.80 -12.98 2.26
C VAL A 532 -21.18 -14.11 1.32
N LYS A 533 -21.35 -15.31 1.88
CA LYS A 533 -21.82 -16.48 1.13
C LYS A 533 -23.21 -16.23 0.54
N GLY A 534 -23.40 -16.57 -0.73
CA GLY A 534 -24.67 -16.38 -1.46
C GLY A 534 -24.93 -14.94 -1.92
N LEU A 535 -23.99 -14.01 -1.66
CA LEU A 535 -24.02 -12.68 -2.25
C LEU A 535 -23.48 -12.71 -3.69
N SER A 536 -24.21 -12.13 -4.63
CA SER A 536 -23.85 -12.05 -6.05
C SER A 536 -24.33 -10.73 -6.65
N TRP A 537 -24.08 -10.52 -7.95
CA TRP A 537 -24.57 -9.36 -8.69
C TRP A 537 -26.10 -9.14 -8.60
N ARG A 538 -26.89 -10.20 -8.32
CA ARG A 538 -28.35 -10.12 -8.21
C ARG A 538 -28.81 -9.41 -6.94
N ASN A 539 -28.13 -9.68 -5.84
CA ASN A 539 -28.51 -9.29 -4.49
C ASN A 539 -27.36 -8.55 -3.76
N ALA A 540 -26.41 -7.98 -4.50
CA ALA A 540 -25.38 -7.07 -4.01
C ALA A 540 -26.05 -5.89 -3.30
N SER A 541 -26.33 -6.09 -2.02
CA SER A 541 -27.03 -5.19 -1.13
C SER A 541 -26.12 -5.00 0.05
N VAL A 542 -25.91 -3.74 0.40
CA VAL A 542 -25.17 -3.37 1.57
C VAL A 542 -26.20 -2.66 2.48
N ASP A 543 -26.32 -3.15 3.71
CA ASP A 543 -27.33 -2.73 4.70
C ASP A 543 -28.82 -2.88 4.26
N GLY A 544 -29.14 -3.88 3.43
CA GLY A 544 -30.53 -4.22 3.08
C GLY A 544 -31.17 -3.37 1.97
N ASN A 545 -30.49 -2.31 1.50
CA ASN A 545 -30.91 -1.52 0.34
C ASN A 545 -30.47 -2.19 -0.98
N GLN A 546 -31.43 -2.75 -1.72
CA GLN A 546 -31.16 -3.43 -2.98
C GLN A 546 -30.79 -2.44 -4.09
N GLN A 547 -29.70 -2.72 -4.81
CA GLN A 547 -29.39 -2.09 -6.09
C GLN A 547 -30.55 -2.23 -7.09
N THR A 548 -30.96 -1.11 -7.67
CA THR A 548 -31.91 -1.08 -8.80
C THR A 548 -31.19 -1.39 -10.12
N ALA A 549 -31.94 -1.53 -11.22
CA ALA A 549 -31.39 -1.80 -12.54
C ALA A 549 -30.44 -0.70 -13.07
N THR A 550 -30.50 0.51 -12.52
CA THR A 550 -29.67 1.66 -12.92
C THR A 550 -28.39 1.81 -12.11
N HIS A 551 -28.15 0.97 -11.11
CA HIS A 551 -26.87 0.93 -10.40
C HIS A 551 -25.82 0.19 -11.24
N PRO A 552 -24.52 0.45 -11.03
CA PRO A 552 -23.46 -0.36 -11.64
C PRO A 552 -23.62 -1.82 -11.21
N VAL A 553 -23.35 -2.75 -12.12
CA VAL A 553 -23.21 -4.16 -11.74
C VAL A 553 -21.95 -4.34 -10.90
N THR A 554 -22.07 -5.06 -9.79
CA THR A 554 -20.97 -5.37 -8.87
C THR A 554 -20.94 -6.86 -8.55
N CYS A 555 -19.99 -7.32 -7.75
CA CYS A 555 -19.81 -8.74 -7.44
C CYS A 555 -19.58 -9.59 -8.69
N VAL A 556 -18.85 -9.03 -9.66
CA VAL A 556 -18.45 -9.68 -10.91
C VAL A 556 -16.93 -9.79 -10.98
N SER A 557 -16.44 -10.99 -11.29
CA SER A 557 -15.01 -11.25 -11.48
C SER A 557 -14.56 -10.73 -12.86
N PHE A 558 -13.24 -10.66 -13.07
CA PHE A 558 -12.71 -10.36 -14.40
C PHE A 558 -13.16 -11.41 -15.44
N TYR A 559 -13.39 -12.65 -15.03
CA TYR A 559 -13.87 -13.71 -15.92
C TYR A 559 -15.34 -13.51 -16.31
N ASP A 560 -16.21 -13.18 -15.35
CA ASP A 560 -17.61 -12.83 -15.60
C ASP A 560 -17.73 -11.68 -16.62
N VAL A 561 -16.86 -10.68 -16.48
CA VAL A 561 -16.81 -9.52 -17.39
C VAL A 561 -16.42 -9.92 -18.81
N ASN A 562 -15.47 -10.84 -18.99
CA ASN A 562 -15.08 -11.29 -20.32
C ASN A 562 -16.17 -12.14 -21.00
N GLU A 563 -16.91 -12.94 -20.24
CA GLU A 563 -18.07 -13.68 -20.77
C GLU A 563 -19.20 -12.74 -21.18
N PHE A 564 -19.47 -11.70 -20.38
CA PHE A 564 -20.40 -10.62 -20.75
C PHE A 564 -19.96 -9.93 -22.05
N ILE A 565 -18.68 -9.58 -22.17
CA ILE A 565 -18.14 -8.93 -23.37
C ILE A 565 -18.25 -9.86 -24.58
N ALA A 566 -17.93 -11.14 -24.45
CA ALA A 566 -18.03 -12.12 -25.53
C ALA A 566 -19.48 -12.25 -26.03
N TRP A 567 -20.45 -12.32 -25.11
CA TRP A 567 -21.87 -12.29 -25.46
C TRP A 567 -22.24 -11.00 -26.18
N LEU A 568 -21.80 -9.84 -25.69
CA LEU A 568 -22.13 -8.55 -26.31
C LEU A 568 -21.54 -8.42 -27.72
N GLN A 569 -20.30 -8.90 -27.92
CA GLN A 569 -19.68 -8.99 -29.24
C GLN A 569 -20.49 -9.88 -30.19
N GLN A 570 -20.91 -11.06 -29.72
CA GLN A 570 -21.73 -11.97 -30.50
C GLN A 570 -23.09 -11.37 -30.86
N ARG A 571 -23.71 -10.66 -29.92
CA ARG A 571 -25.04 -10.04 -30.07
C ARG A 571 -25.03 -8.85 -31.03
N THR A 572 -23.96 -8.05 -31.03
CA THR A 572 -23.90 -6.79 -31.78
C THR A 572 -23.06 -6.86 -33.06
N GLY A 573 -22.16 -7.84 -33.16
CA GLY A 573 -21.13 -7.91 -34.20
C GLY A 573 -20.01 -6.85 -34.05
N LYS A 574 -20.00 -6.07 -32.95
CA LYS A 574 -19.00 -5.03 -32.69
C LYS A 574 -17.93 -5.53 -31.72
N LYS A 575 -16.72 -4.98 -31.82
CA LYS A 575 -15.54 -5.39 -31.04
C LYS A 575 -15.48 -4.74 -29.65
N TYR A 576 -16.52 -4.94 -28.85
CA TYR A 576 -16.54 -4.49 -27.45
C TYR A 576 -15.43 -5.13 -26.64
N ARG A 577 -14.87 -4.42 -25.66
CA ARG A 577 -13.78 -4.88 -24.80
C ARG A 577 -13.72 -4.07 -23.51
N LEU A 578 -12.86 -4.45 -22.59
CA LEU A 578 -12.42 -3.55 -21.53
C LEU A 578 -11.51 -2.45 -22.11
N PRO A 579 -11.54 -1.22 -21.54
CA PRO A 579 -10.52 -0.23 -21.86
C PRO A 579 -9.15 -0.73 -21.39
N THR A 580 -8.10 -0.29 -22.07
CA THR A 580 -6.75 -0.37 -21.50
C THR A 580 -6.62 0.62 -20.34
N GLU A 581 -5.67 0.41 -19.44
CA GLU A 581 -5.39 1.33 -18.33
C GLU A 581 -5.10 2.75 -18.86
N ALA A 582 -4.35 2.85 -19.96
CA ALA A 582 -4.03 4.13 -20.57
C ALA A 582 -5.26 4.83 -21.16
N GLU A 583 -6.12 4.10 -21.87
CA GLU A 583 -7.40 4.64 -22.35
C GLU A 583 -8.29 5.10 -21.21
N TRP A 584 -8.36 4.32 -20.12
CA TRP A 584 -9.15 4.65 -18.95
C TRP A 584 -8.64 5.94 -18.29
N GLU A 585 -7.34 6.08 -18.02
CA GLU A 585 -6.81 7.29 -17.38
C GLU A 585 -6.94 8.51 -18.29
N TYR A 586 -6.69 8.36 -19.59
CA TYR A 586 -6.89 9.43 -20.57
C TYR A 586 -8.32 9.96 -20.55
N ALA A 587 -9.29 9.03 -20.59
CA ALA A 587 -10.70 9.33 -20.53
C ALA A 587 -11.12 9.93 -19.18
N ALA A 588 -10.58 9.42 -18.07
CA ALA A 588 -10.84 9.94 -16.73
C ALA A 588 -10.33 11.37 -16.56
N ARG A 589 -9.16 11.70 -17.13
CA ARG A 589 -8.58 13.04 -17.11
C ARG A 589 -9.38 14.03 -17.94
N ALA A 590 -9.90 13.62 -19.09
CA ALA A 590 -10.64 14.47 -20.02
C ALA A 590 -9.94 15.83 -20.24
N GLU A 591 -8.67 15.76 -20.69
CA GLU A 591 -7.74 16.88 -20.90
C GLU A 591 -7.18 17.55 -19.62
N SER A 592 -7.66 17.17 -18.43
CA SER A 592 -7.17 17.74 -17.18
C SER A 592 -5.80 17.20 -16.74
N LEU A 593 -4.97 18.09 -16.23
CA LEU A 593 -3.67 17.78 -15.62
C LEU A 593 -3.72 17.65 -14.08
N SER A 594 -4.85 18.00 -13.46
CA SER A 594 -5.05 17.91 -12.01
C SER A 594 -5.26 16.46 -11.54
N ASN A 595 -5.44 16.30 -10.23
CA ASN A 595 -5.77 15.03 -9.58
C ASN A 595 -7.14 14.49 -10.01
N TYR A 596 -8.10 15.39 -10.26
CA TYR A 596 -9.45 15.06 -10.74
C TYR A 596 -9.75 15.81 -12.05
N SER A 597 -10.73 15.33 -12.83
CA SER A 597 -11.14 15.97 -14.10
C SER A 597 -11.69 17.39 -13.93
N PHE A 598 -12.12 17.75 -12.72
CA PHE A 598 -12.70 19.06 -12.39
C PHE A 598 -11.75 19.99 -11.62
N GLY A 599 -10.49 19.61 -11.40
CA GLY A 599 -9.51 20.39 -10.65
C GLY A 599 -8.88 19.59 -9.50
N ASP A 600 -8.18 20.30 -8.60
CA ASP A 600 -7.55 19.73 -7.39
C ASP A 600 -8.34 20.00 -6.10
N ASP A 601 -9.47 20.70 -6.19
CA ASP A 601 -10.31 21.04 -5.03
C ASP A 601 -11.18 19.86 -4.60
N GLU A 602 -10.74 19.14 -3.57
CA GLU A 602 -11.45 17.99 -2.99
C GLU A 602 -12.82 18.34 -2.41
N THR A 603 -13.11 19.62 -2.11
CA THR A 603 -14.44 20.01 -1.62
C THR A 603 -15.52 19.89 -2.70
N LEU A 604 -15.11 19.77 -3.97
CA LEU A 604 -16.01 19.57 -5.11
C LEU A 604 -16.27 18.10 -5.41
N LEU A 605 -15.57 17.16 -4.76
CA LEU A 605 -15.56 15.74 -5.13
C LEU A 605 -16.96 15.12 -5.12
N CYS A 606 -17.74 15.34 -4.05
CA CYS A 606 -19.12 14.84 -3.94
C CYS A 606 -20.11 15.45 -4.96
N ARG A 607 -19.69 16.40 -5.82
CA ARG A 607 -20.49 16.87 -6.98
C ARG A 607 -20.26 16.03 -8.23
N TYR A 608 -19.16 15.29 -8.26
CA TYR A 608 -18.66 14.53 -9.41
C TYR A 608 -18.54 13.03 -9.12
N ALA A 609 -18.66 12.63 -7.86
CA ALA A 609 -18.46 11.25 -7.44
C ALA A 609 -19.24 10.86 -6.18
N ASN A 610 -19.49 9.56 -6.07
CA ASN A 610 -19.92 8.84 -4.89
C ASN A 610 -18.71 8.20 -4.20
N ILE A 611 -18.44 8.53 -2.95
CA ILE A 611 -17.18 8.21 -2.24
C ILE A 611 -17.40 8.06 -0.74
N ALA A 612 -16.37 7.63 0.00
CA ALA A 612 -16.42 7.68 1.46
C ALA A 612 -16.42 9.15 1.92
N ASP A 613 -17.56 9.59 2.46
CA ASP A 613 -17.90 11.00 2.69
C ASP A 613 -18.49 11.20 4.10
N ASN A 614 -19.22 12.30 4.34
CA ASN A 614 -19.90 12.55 5.61
C ASN A 614 -21.28 11.88 5.76
N THR A 615 -21.69 11.00 4.83
CA THR A 615 -22.93 10.24 4.92
C THR A 615 -22.82 9.23 6.06
N LEU A 616 -23.74 9.34 7.01
CA LEU A 616 -23.74 8.50 8.22
C LEU A 616 -24.37 7.13 7.95
N PHE A 617 -23.77 6.11 8.56
CA PHE A 617 -24.33 4.79 8.70
C PHE A 617 -25.64 4.81 9.52
N SER A 618 -26.44 3.76 9.42
CA SER A 618 -27.72 3.64 10.14
C SER A 618 -27.57 3.66 11.67
N ASN A 619 -26.41 3.24 12.19
CA ASN A 619 -26.02 3.31 13.60
C ASN A 619 -25.50 4.71 14.05
N GLY A 620 -25.44 5.69 13.14
CA GLY A 620 -24.97 7.05 13.39
C GLY A 620 -23.44 7.23 13.31
N GLU A 621 -22.70 6.16 13.00
CA GLU A 621 -21.26 6.22 12.75
C GLU A 621 -20.94 6.74 11.34
N ASN A 622 -19.65 6.93 11.07
CA ASN A 622 -19.13 7.41 9.80
C ASN A 622 -17.88 6.61 9.41
N TRP A 623 -17.49 6.68 8.15
CA TRP A 623 -16.26 6.14 7.59
C TRP A 623 -15.02 6.57 8.42
N ASN A 624 -14.12 5.61 8.65
CA ASN A 624 -12.85 5.85 9.34
C ASN A 624 -11.94 6.79 8.54
N GLU A 625 -11.89 6.62 7.21
CA GLU A 625 -11.21 7.51 6.27
C GLU A 625 -12.26 8.06 5.30
N LYS A 626 -12.38 9.39 5.23
CA LYS A 626 -13.42 10.06 4.44
C LYS A 626 -12.97 11.39 3.87
N THR A 627 -13.74 11.86 2.90
CA THR A 627 -13.62 13.20 2.35
C THR A 627 -14.65 14.11 3.02
N GLU A 628 -14.25 15.34 3.32
CA GLU A 628 -15.12 16.33 3.97
C GLU A 628 -16.14 16.95 3.00
N CYS A 629 -17.06 16.12 2.50
CA CYS A 629 -18.21 16.49 1.67
C CYS A 629 -19.38 15.52 1.90
N THR A 630 -20.51 15.70 1.22
CA THR A 630 -21.65 14.78 1.33
C THR A 630 -22.30 14.54 -0.04
N ASP A 631 -22.29 13.31 -0.52
CA ASP A 631 -22.90 12.82 -1.76
C ASP A 631 -24.26 12.13 -1.52
N ARG A 632 -24.56 11.74 -0.28
CA ARG A 632 -25.82 11.12 0.20
C ARG A 632 -26.03 9.68 -0.23
N TYR A 633 -25.00 8.99 -0.71
CA TYR A 633 -25.05 7.58 -1.06
C TYR A 633 -24.08 6.82 -0.16
N LEU A 634 -24.62 5.92 0.66
CA LEU A 634 -23.79 5.12 1.55
C LEU A 634 -23.05 3.99 0.80
N PHE A 635 -23.61 3.55 -0.32
CA PHE A 635 -23.12 2.47 -1.16
C PHE A 635 -23.16 2.92 -2.62
N THR A 636 -23.31 2.01 -3.59
CA THR A 636 -23.43 2.42 -4.99
C THR A 636 -24.59 3.40 -5.19
N ALA A 637 -24.37 4.36 -6.08
CA ALA A 637 -25.39 5.26 -6.59
C ALA A 637 -25.86 4.75 -7.96
N PRO A 638 -27.07 5.13 -8.42
CA PRO A 638 -27.41 5.00 -9.83
C PRO A 638 -26.33 5.66 -10.68
N VAL A 639 -25.93 5.03 -11.77
CA VAL A 639 -24.97 5.65 -12.70
C VAL A 639 -25.52 6.99 -13.18
N LYS A 640 -24.64 7.93 -13.53
CA LYS A 640 -25.02 9.28 -13.99
C LYS A 640 -25.70 10.14 -12.90
N SER A 641 -25.54 9.82 -11.62
CA SER A 641 -26.05 10.64 -10.51
C SER A 641 -25.23 11.91 -10.28
N PHE A 642 -23.97 11.92 -10.71
CA PHE A 642 -23.04 13.03 -10.53
C PHE A 642 -22.72 13.72 -11.85
N LYS A 643 -21.93 14.81 -11.80
CA LYS A 643 -21.52 15.53 -13.01
C LYS A 643 -20.51 14.72 -13.84
N ALA A 644 -20.71 14.72 -15.16
CA ALA A 644 -19.72 14.21 -16.10
C ALA A 644 -18.44 15.06 -16.14
N ASN A 645 -17.36 14.44 -16.59
CA ASN A 645 -16.15 15.13 -16.99
C ASN A 645 -16.29 15.83 -18.36
N ALA A 646 -15.22 16.48 -18.84
CA ALA A 646 -15.25 17.26 -20.09
C ALA A 646 -15.52 16.42 -21.36
N PHE A 647 -15.33 15.10 -21.31
CA PHE A 647 -15.68 14.19 -22.41
C PHE A 647 -17.14 13.71 -22.34
N GLY A 648 -17.87 14.00 -21.26
CA GLY A 648 -19.23 13.51 -21.07
C GLY A 648 -19.30 12.12 -20.42
N LEU A 649 -18.22 11.68 -19.78
CA LEU A 649 -18.16 10.41 -19.04
C LEU A 649 -18.49 10.65 -17.57
N TYR A 650 -19.30 9.75 -17.00
CA TYR A 650 -19.77 9.81 -15.63
C TYR A 650 -19.02 8.83 -14.74
N ASP A 651 -19.02 9.13 -13.44
CA ASP A 651 -18.58 8.23 -12.37
C ASP A 651 -17.10 7.80 -12.49
N MET A 652 -16.27 8.56 -13.21
CA MET A 652 -14.82 8.28 -13.37
C MET A 652 -13.98 8.44 -12.08
N HIS A 653 -14.60 8.89 -10.98
CA HIS A 653 -13.94 9.28 -9.72
C HIS A 653 -14.62 8.69 -8.47
N GLY A 654 -15.22 7.52 -8.56
CA GLY A 654 -15.87 6.85 -7.43
C GLY A 654 -16.96 5.91 -7.91
N ASN A 655 -17.99 5.74 -7.09
CA ASN A 655 -19.07 4.78 -7.27
C ASN A 655 -18.54 3.33 -7.19
N VAL A 656 -17.91 2.79 -8.23
CA VAL A 656 -17.28 1.47 -8.17
C VAL A 656 -15.90 1.49 -8.80
N TRP A 657 -15.01 0.66 -8.29
CA TRP A 657 -13.80 0.29 -9.00
C TRP A 657 -14.16 -0.33 -10.34
N GLU A 658 -13.30 -0.17 -11.33
CA GLU A 658 -13.54 -0.68 -12.67
C GLU A 658 -12.38 -1.55 -13.14
N TRP A 659 -12.70 -2.80 -13.52
CA TRP A 659 -11.78 -3.66 -14.23
C TRP A 659 -11.32 -3.02 -15.54
N VAL A 660 -10.02 -3.05 -15.80
CA VAL A 660 -9.43 -2.71 -17.11
C VAL A 660 -8.67 -3.90 -17.67
N HIS A 661 -8.35 -3.86 -18.96
CA HIS A 661 -7.76 -4.99 -19.68
C HIS A 661 -6.38 -5.42 -19.14
N ASP A 662 -5.59 -4.43 -18.71
CA ASP A 662 -4.18 -4.58 -18.37
C ASP A 662 -3.93 -5.47 -17.15
N CYS A 663 -2.85 -6.24 -17.25
CA CYS A 663 -2.32 -6.98 -16.13
C CYS A 663 -1.61 -6.03 -15.16
N TRP A 664 -1.73 -6.31 -13.87
CA TRP A 664 -0.99 -5.54 -12.89
C TRP A 664 0.51 -5.84 -13.03
N SER A 665 1.29 -4.81 -13.30
CA SER A 665 2.75 -4.85 -13.19
C SER A 665 3.24 -3.64 -12.39
N LYS A 666 4.17 -3.89 -11.47
CA LYS A 666 4.96 -2.83 -10.79
C LYS A 666 6.11 -2.32 -11.67
N GLU A 667 6.50 -3.09 -12.69
CA GLU A 667 7.54 -2.76 -13.66
C GLU A 667 6.94 -2.75 -15.07
N ILE A 668 6.42 -1.60 -15.54
CA ILE A 668 6.07 -1.47 -16.96
C ILE A 668 7.34 -1.01 -17.71
N PHE A 669 7.93 -1.97 -18.42
CA PHE A 669 9.04 -1.83 -19.35
C PHE A 669 8.64 -1.06 -20.62
N ASP A 670 9.66 -0.53 -21.29
CA ASP A 670 9.59 0.34 -22.47
C ASP A 670 8.81 -0.20 -23.67
N GLU A 671 8.22 0.77 -24.39
CA GLU A 671 7.86 0.91 -25.82
C GLU A 671 7.55 -0.27 -26.77
N ALA A 672 7.48 -1.53 -26.33
CA ALA A 672 7.05 -2.65 -27.17
C ALA A 672 5.98 -3.49 -26.45
N TYR A 673 4.78 -2.90 -26.29
CA TYR A 673 3.63 -3.57 -25.68
C TYR A 673 2.63 -4.04 -26.75
N ASP A 674 3.14 -4.63 -27.83
CA ASP A 674 2.35 -5.50 -28.72
C ASP A 674 2.72 -6.96 -28.38
N GLU A 675 1.70 -7.75 -28.06
CA GLU A 675 1.72 -9.23 -28.04
C GLU A 675 2.43 -9.98 -26.89
N LEU A 676 2.12 -9.69 -25.62
CA LEU A 676 2.38 -10.64 -24.52
C LEU A 676 1.12 -11.43 -24.15
N ASN A 677 1.22 -12.76 -24.19
CA ASN A 677 0.18 -13.75 -23.90
C ASN A 677 -0.63 -13.43 -22.61
N PHE A 678 -1.83 -12.88 -22.79
CA PHE A 678 -2.76 -12.36 -21.77
C PHE A 678 -3.38 -13.42 -20.83
N SER A 679 -2.95 -14.69 -20.90
CA SER A 679 -3.56 -15.84 -20.21
C SER A 679 -2.96 -16.16 -18.83
N GLN A 680 -1.98 -15.40 -18.33
CA GLN A 680 -1.25 -15.71 -17.08
C GLN A 680 -1.05 -14.51 -16.16
N CYS A 681 -2.07 -13.67 -15.97
CA CYS A 681 -1.98 -12.50 -15.09
C CYS A 681 -2.60 -12.79 -13.73
N GLU A 682 -1.77 -12.79 -12.68
CA GLU A 682 -2.16 -13.06 -11.28
C GLU A 682 -3.10 -11.97 -10.75
N LYS A 683 -2.79 -10.70 -11.01
CA LYS A 683 -3.65 -9.55 -10.71
C LYS A 683 -3.93 -8.74 -11.96
N ARG A 684 -5.13 -8.14 -12.02
CA ARG A 684 -5.58 -7.21 -13.06
C ARG A 684 -5.65 -5.82 -12.47
N VAL A 685 -5.42 -4.82 -13.29
CA VAL A 685 -5.54 -3.42 -12.88
C VAL A 685 -7.02 -3.09 -12.64
N VAL A 686 -7.30 -2.32 -11.61
CA VAL A 686 -8.59 -1.65 -11.38
C VAL A 686 -8.37 -0.15 -11.22
N ARG A 687 -9.31 0.66 -11.70
CA ARG A 687 -9.24 2.14 -11.65
C ARG A 687 -10.53 2.76 -11.12
N GLY A 688 -10.49 4.05 -10.77
CA GLY A 688 -11.69 4.83 -10.40
C GLY A 688 -11.92 5.03 -8.90
N GLY A 689 -11.57 4.05 -8.06
CA GLY A 689 -12.00 4.04 -6.66
C GLY A 689 -13.50 3.76 -6.53
N SER A 690 -14.05 3.76 -5.32
CA SER A 690 -15.46 3.39 -5.07
C SER A 690 -16.12 4.22 -3.97
N TRP A 691 -17.41 3.98 -3.73
CA TRP A 691 -18.17 4.52 -2.58
C TRP A 691 -17.51 4.26 -1.22
N ALA A 692 -16.62 3.29 -1.11
CA ALA A 692 -15.90 2.96 0.13
C ALA A 692 -14.53 3.65 0.27
N ASN A 693 -14.16 4.55 -0.65
CA ASN A 693 -12.82 5.13 -0.69
C ASN A 693 -12.82 6.67 -0.61
N ALA A 694 -11.85 7.22 0.12
CA ALA A 694 -11.65 8.66 0.24
C ALA A 694 -10.92 9.27 -0.98
N ALA A 695 -10.85 10.60 -1.02
CA ALA A 695 -10.33 11.40 -2.14
C ALA A 695 -9.01 10.90 -2.75
N ASN A 696 -8.08 10.43 -1.93
CA ASN A 696 -6.77 9.95 -2.38
C ASN A 696 -6.85 8.77 -3.37
N PHE A 697 -7.85 7.91 -3.24
CA PHE A 697 -8.00 6.66 -3.99
C PHE A 697 -8.79 6.82 -5.30
N VAL A 698 -9.45 7.96 -5.49
CA VAL A 698 -10.31 8.22 -6.66
C VAL A 698 -9.70 9.24 -7.64
N LYS A 699 -8.43 9.59 -7.45
CA LYS A 699 -7.67 10.43 -8.38
C LYS A 699 -7.59 9.75 -9.76
N SER A 700 -7.56 10.52 -10.84
CA SER A 700 -7.41 9.97 -12.21
C SER A 700 -6.20 9.03 -12.31
N SER A 701 -5.11 9.33 -11.61
CA SER A 701 -3.87 8.54 -11.61
C SER A 701 -3.81 7.40 -10.59
N TYR A 702 -4.81 7.23 -9.72
CA TYR A 702 -4.71 6.22 -8.67
C TYR A 702 -4.95 4.81 -9.23
N ARG A 703 -3.96 3.94 -9.11
CA ARG A 703 -4.00 2.58 -9.66
C ARG A 703 -4.27 1.57 -8.54
N GLY A 704 -5.30 0.75 -8.69
CA GLY A 704 -5.52 -0.44 -7.86
C GLY A 704 -5.19 -1.71 -8.63
N ALA A 705 -5.16 -2.83 -7.91
CA ALA A 705 -5.12 -4.15 -8.53
C ALA A 705 -5.77 -5.19 -7.66
N ASP A 706 -6.40 -6.14 -8.32
CA ASP A 706 -7.10 -7.23 -7.68
C ASP A 706 -6.92 -8.53 -8.44
N VAL A 707 -7.14 -9.66 -7.76
CA VAL A 707 -6.98 -10.99 -8.35
C VAL A 707 -8.15 -11.26 -9.29
N ALA A 708 -7.90 -11.84 -10.46
CA ALA A 708 -8.89 -11.93 -11.54
C ALA A 708 -10.21 -12.66 -11.16
N PHE A 709 -10.18 -13.57 -10.18
CA PHE A 709 -11.37 -14.29 -9.70
C PHE A 709 -12.10 -13.58 -8.53
N GLU A 710 -11.48 -12.56 -7.94
CA GLU A 710 -12.06 -11.83 -6.82
C GLU A 710 -13.20 -10.94 -7.28
N ARG A 711 -14.10 -10.63 -6.35
CA ARG A 711 -15.30 -9.84 -6.61
C ARG A 711 -15.80 -9.16 -5.36
N PHE A 712 -16.08 -7.88 -5.51
CA PHE A 712 -16.48 -6.99 -4.42
C PHE A 712 -17.77 -6.27 -4.77
N SER A 713 -18.57 -5.94 -3.75
CA SER A 713 -19.74 -5.06 -3.87
C SER A 713 -19.38 -3.63 -4.27
N SER A 714 -18.09 -3.29 -4.31
CA SER A 714 -17.52 -2.02 -4.78
C SER A 714 -16.77 -2.12 -6.10
N LEU A 715 -16.81 -3.27 -6.80
CA LEU A 715 -16.06 -3.52 -8.03
C LEU A 715 -16.98 -3.94 -9.18
N GLY A 716 -16.92 -3.17 -10.27
CA GLY A 716 -17.64 -3.36 -11.53
C GLY A 716 -16.72 -3.12 -12.74
N PHE A 717 -17.28 -2.60 -13.83
CA PHE A 717 -16.52 -2.33 -15.07
C PHE A 717 -17.28 -1.41 -16.03
N ARG A 718 -16.58 -0.91 -17.05
CA ARG A 718 -17.15 -0.17 -18.18
C ARG A 718 -16.63 -0.69 -19.53
N LEU A 719 -17.31 -0.33 -20.62
CA LEU A 719 -17.02 -0.85 -21.95
C LEU A 719 -16.19 0.13 -22.78
N ALA A 720 -15.29 -0.42 -23.59
CA ALA A 720 -14.63 0.26 -24.69
C ALA A 720 -14.96 -0.41 -26.02
N LEU A 721 -14.86 0.35 -27.11
CA LEU A 721 -15.01 -0.14 -28.47
C LEU A 721 -13.96 0.54 -29.35
N SER A 722 -13.13 -0.27 -30.03
CA SER A 722 -12.18 0.24 -31.02
C SER A 722 -12.92 0.70 -32.28
N GLU A 723 -12.41 1.75 -32.93
CA GLU A 723 -12.85 2.18 -34.26
C GLU A 723 -12.55 1.17 -35.38
#